data_AF-A0AAD6TXS9-F1
#
_entry.id   AF-A0AAD6TXS9-F1
#
_cell.length_a   1.000
_cell.length_b   1.000
_cell.length_c   1.000
_cell.angle_alpha   90.00
_cell.angle_beta   90.00
_cell.angle_gamma   90.00
#
_symmetry.space_group_name_H-M   'P 1'
#
loop_
_entity.id
_entity.type
_entity.pdbx_description
1 polymer ?
#
loop_
_entity_poly.entity_id
_entity_poly.type
_entity_poly.pdbx_seq_one_letter_code
_entity_poly.pdbx_strand_id
1 'polypeptide(L)'
;MSACIALLSSKPALHATLKLAHAEKDYSRVAESPLIPTFFSANVREYLDQLRPRTERVVRGEKTLSPWSPSPSLDVDKDILRHIESLKLCCPEFGRPICSVILHELGSFKDDPVLKKRTSHIFTRKNKFLVNASGTGKTRLLYEGLCLNWGLYFTVDVDSGYLGTRDMEEAIRTCEDNPGLHRSLSTPLGVKEFAENSRMITRALDTLLLARLLIFQQFLETATADGLTEEHKKRWLLLQLSPSLLNPSDLWQLPPLQQLPRDMVMEENPYIHQDIADAIRKIRILLGEDAHLFLVIDGADTAAKTFTSALGKGKSFLSGIVQAWGTHTTTDHTTFIFSGIEIPKTVLESTIGGDDGYVWCSATGGFETAEEQGQYVSTFLPPAFLNSPSGALLMSRMPNWLLGRYRSTASFVYALLSEGLQTPHTRFDTYVQGHTRYRPMDALEQVIAEGRQRWNWQKSFIPANFDNIPPDLKDIFLEVLYRYMATHHPPPTFSDELIGLVGKGHARCLDNNLSRVTIDEPLTLVGAAVKYLPHPSERPAVEQYIPGHPNNYPETFLGSLRLNAPRSPQSFSHCLVFYLACIFSQPRSLAEVFNFPYKLPAWAKQAAQLVKFHRGNSLEVEHTVVDPDDYSAPLATPTTSLEDTISWLEHEHGTAFCLPSSSSPDLLFALQLADQSFVWVAMRAIPSTEPIPNSELKTAVSQLNHESIFDDEGADPSLHARALAALQALPNRPSKVGKHSLFRVVAAFPVEVDLEGSVNKRTRDAASLSLAALEGAEDEITQPAFFDSIVAGVLAGQKRKMSQMDEDAPMESRPKRQKTADPAPDGEAEPVETEMPPVREIASTAALDGESERATSPTLLKTKGKARARPDEEPDDPAVPPKKKSKASPKTGEEPGAGSDEPMAPPNAKDKGKARALVAGNLKRAVFIEAVSAPQSKNQAEGVMSTGSTASPKVKRGSRAQKSSSSSKESPARHTRSKTKAAMN
;
A
#
# COMPACT_ATOMS: atom_id res chain seq x y z
N MET A 1 24.03 51.47 -6.59
CA MET A 1 24.51 52.82 -6.99
C MET A 1 25.20 52.83 -8.35
N SER A 2 26.37 52.21 -8.55
CA SER A 2 27.10 52.28 -9.86
C SER A 2 26.26 51.84 -11.07
N ALA A 3 25.57 50.70 -10.99
CA ALA A 3 24.64 50.25 -12.04
C ALA A 3 23.50 51.25 -12.33
N CYS A 4 23.00 51.93 -11.30
CA CYS A 4 21.98 52.98 -11.43
C CYS A 4 22.54 54.20 -12.18
N ILE A 5 23.78 54.61 -11.86
CA ILE A 5 24.48 55.70 -12.57
C ILE A 5 24.71 55.33 -14.04
N ALA A 6 25.12 54.09 -14.33
CA ALA A 6 25.27 53.59 -15.69
C ALA A 6 23.93 53.57 -16.46
N LEU A 7 22.83 53.14 -15.83
CA LEU A 7 21.48 53.13 -16.43
C LEU A 7 20.96 54.54 -16.70
N LEU A 8 21.15 55.48 -15.77
CA LEU A 8 20.71 56.88 -15.92
C LEU A 8 21.58 57.66 -16.91
N SER A 9 22.86 57.27 -17.08
CA SER A 9 23.76 57.84 -18.09
C SER A 9 23.47 57.31 -19.50
N SER A 10 23.11 56.02 -19.61
CA SER A 10 22.73 55.39 -20.90
C SER A 10 21.27 55.65 -21.31
N LYS A 11 20.40 56.04 -20.38
CA LYS A 11 19.02 56.52 -20.63
C LYS A 11 18.81 57.96 -20.13
N PRO A 12 19.31 59.00 -20.84
CA PRO A 12 19.16 60.40 -20.44
C PRO A 12 17.70 60.83 -20.20
N ALA A 13 16.77 60.30 -20.99
CA ALA A 13 15.35 60.58 -20.83
C ALA A 13 14.78 60.01 -19.50
N LEU A 14 15.26 58.86 -19.02
CA LEU A 14 14.84 58.30 -17.72
C LEU A 14 15.34 59.19 -16.57
N HIS A 15 16.58 59.70 -16.68
CA HIS A 15 17.13 60.67 -15.74
C HIS A 15 16.37 62.01 -15.77
N ALA A 16 15.88 62.45 -16.92
CA ALA A 16 14.99 63.60 -17.02
C ALA A 16 13.63 63.36 -16.32
N THR A 17 12.98 62.22 -16.55
CA THR A 17 11.74 61.84 -15.86
C THR A 17 11.94 61.75 -14.34
N LEU A 18 13.04 61.16 -13.88
CA LEU A 18 13.38 61.09 -12.45
C LEU A 18 13.63 62.46 -11.83
N LYS A 19 14.26 63.38 -12.55
CA LYS A 19 14.44 64.77 -12.08
C LYS A 19 13.11 65.52 -12.00
N LEU A 20 12.23 65.35 -13.00
CA LEU A 20 10.92 65.98 -13.03
C LEU A 20 10.05 65.48 -11.85
N ALA A 21 9.92 64.16 -11.71
CA ALA A 21 9.23 63.51 -10.60
C ALA A 21 9.79 63.89 -9.22
N HIS A 22 11.12 64.01 -9.08
CA HIS A 22 11.73 64.46 -7.83
C HIS A 22 11.37 65.91 -7.49
N ALA A 23 11.33 66.81 -8.49
CA ALA A 23 10.96 68.21 -8.32
C ALA A 23 9.46 68.39 -8.03
N GLU A 24 8.59 67.62 -8.71
CA GLU A 24 7.13 67.60 -8.51
C GLU A 24 6.72 66.81 -7.25
N LYS A 25 7.64 66.00 -6.69
CA LYS A 25 7.41 64.94 -5.69
C LYS A 25 6.46 63.81 -6.14
N ASP A 26 6.11 63.76 -7.42
CA ASP A 26 5.25 62.75 -8.04
C ASP A 26 6.08 61.66 -8.74
N TYR A 27 6.38 60.59 -8.00
CA TYR A 27 7.12 59.45 -8.53
C TYR A 27 6.25 58.44 -9.31
N SER A 28 4.93 58.65 -9.43
CA SER A 28 4.08 57.79 -10.28
C SER A 28 4.55 57.83 -11.75
N ARG A 29 4.83 59.04 -12.25
CA ARG A 29 5.43 59.34 -13.56
C ARG A 29 6.73 58.61 -13.86
N VAL A 30 7.47 58.19 -12.84
CA VAL A 30 8.69 57.37 -12.98
C VAL A 30 8.34 55.89 -13.06
N ALA A 31 7.46 55.40 -12.20
CA ALA A 31 6.99 54.01 -12.21
C ALA A 31 6.22 53.64 -13.48
N GLU A 32 5.46 54.59 -14.04
CA GLU A 32 4.72 54.47 -15.30
C GLU A 32 5.59 54.78 -16.53
N SER A 33 6.85 55.21 -16.35
CA SER A 33 7.70 55.62 -17.47
C SER A 33 8.06 54.42 -18.36
N PRO A 34 7.80 54.45 -19.69
CA PRO A 34 8.20 53.39 -20.61
C PRO A 34 9.72 53.23 -20.77
N LEU A 35 10.50 54.06 -20.05
CA LEU A 35 11.95 54.04 -20.00
C LEU A 35 12.48 53.16 -18.85
N ILE A 36 11.66 52.91 -17.83
CA ILE A 36 11.89 51.84 -16.86
C ILE A 36 11.45 50.51 -17.50
N PRO A 37 12.26 49.43 -17.44
CA PRO A 37 11.80 48.10 -17.83
C PRO A 37 10.63 47.70 -16.94
N THR A 38 9.47 47.40 -17.52
CA THR A 38 8.34 46.89 -16.73
C THR A 38 8.62 45.46 -16.26
N PHE A 39 8.22 45.13 -15.03
CA PHE A 39 8.40 43.83 -14.35
C PHE A 39 8.14 42.58 -15.22
N PHE A 40 7.28 42.74 -16.22
CA PHE A 40 6.99 41.76 -17.27
C PHE A 40 6.44 42.54 -18.49
N SER A 41 6.23 41.86 -19.62
CA SER A 41 5.84 42.52 -20.86
C SER A 41 4.45 43.18 -20.81
N ALA A 42 4.09 43.89 -21.88
CA ALA A 42 2.73 44.36 -22.08
C ALA A 42 1.74 43.20 -22.15
N ASN A 43 2.11 42.10 -22.85
CA ASN A 43 1.27 40.92 -23.02
C ASN A 43 0.92 40.26 -21.68
N VAL A 44 1.92 40.10 -20.80
CA VAL A 44 1.75 39.47 -19.48
C VAL A 44 0.89 40.35 -18.56
N ARG A 45 0.99 41.68 -18.65
CA ARG A 45 0.09 42.62 -17.95
C ARG A 45 -1.34 42.51 -18.47
N GLU A 46 -1.52 42.63 -19.78
CA GLU A 46 -2.85 42.54 -20.41
C GLU A 46 -3.53 41.21 -20.07
N TYR A 47 -2.78 40.10 -20.05
CA TYR A 47 -3.30 38.79 -19.64
C TYR A 47 -3.74 38.78 -18.17
N LEU A 48 -2.93 39.28 -17.23
CA LEU A 48 -3.31 39.37 -15.82
C LEU A 48 -4.57 40.24 -15.61
N ASP A 49 -4.68 41.36 -16.32
CA ASP A 49 -5.87 42.22 -16.28
C ASP A 49 -7.11 41.53 -16.87
N GLN A 50 -6.96 40.73 -17.95
CA GLN A 50 -8.03 39.86 -18.46
C GLN A 50 -8.44 38.74 -17.48
N LEU A 51 -7.56 38.33 -16.56
CA LEU A 51 -7.87 37.39 -15.48
C LEU A 51 -8.51 38.05 -14.26
N ARG A 52 -8.32 39.35 -14.03
CA ARG A 52 -8.73 40.04 -12.79
C ARG A 52 -10.23 39.88 -12.48
N PRO A 53 -11.17 40.10 -13.44
CA PRO A 53 -12.61 39.85 -13.20
C PRO A 53 -12.96 38.38 -12.91
N ARG A 54 -12.09 37.42 -13.31
CA ARG A 54 -12.29 35.98 -13.02
C ARG A 54 -11.74 35.63 -11.63
N THR A 55 -10.62 36.24 -11.27
CA THR A 55 -10.01 36.16 -9.94
C THR A 55 -11.01 36.68 -8.89
N GLU A 56 -11.64 37.83 -9.13
CA GLU A 56 -12.72 38.39 -8.30
C GLU A 56 -13.86 37.40 -8.05
N ARG A 57 -14.36 36.73 -9.10
CA ARG A 57 -15.45 35.75 -8.97
C ARG A 57 -15.05 34.53 -8.14
N VAL A 58 -13.79 34.11 -8.19
CA VAL A 58 -13.28 33.04 -7.31
C VAL A 58 -13.12 33.53 -5.88
N VAL A 59 -12.54 34.72 -5.66
CA VAL A 59 -12.36 35.33 -4.33
C VAL A 59 -13.69 35.47 -3.60
N ARG A 60 -14.70 36.06 -4.26
CA ARG A 60 -16.06 36.26 -3.71
C ARG A 60 -16.85 34.95 -3.54
N GLY A 61 -16.44 33.86 -4.20
CA GLY A 61 -17.15 32.57 -4.19
C GLY A 61 -18.25 32.42 -5.25
N GLU A 62 -18.39 33.38 -6.17
CA GLU A 62 -19.31 33.33 -7.33
C GLU A 62 -18.94 32.26 -8.38
N LYS A 63 -17.77 31.61 -8.23
CA LYS A 63 -17.27 30.55 -9.11
C LYS A 63 -16.63 29.44 -8.28
N THR A 64 -17.41 28.39 -8.03
CA THR A 64 -16.97 27.15 -7.36
C THR A 64 -16.65 26.04 -8.36
N LEU A 65 -16.16 24.91 -7.86
CA LEU A 65 -16.20 23.63 -8.59
C LEU A 65 -17.65 23.27 -8.93
N SER A 66 -17.84 22.47 -9.98
CA SER A 66 -19.14 21.88 -10.30
C SER A 66 -19.48 20.78 -9.29
N PRO A 67 -20.75 20.64 -8.85
CA PRO A 67 -21.17 19.48 -8.07
C PRO A 67 -21.02 18.20 -8.90
N TRP A 68 -20.70 17.10 -8.22
CA TRP A 68 -20.71 15.75 -8.77
C TRP A 68 -22.08 15.11 -8.53
N SER A 69 -22.49 14.25 -9.47
CA SER A 69 -23.66 13.38 -9.34
C SER A 69 -23.36 12.01 -9.96
N PRO A 70 -24.03 10.93 -9.51
CA PRO A 70 -23.98 9.63 -10.17
C PRO A 70 -24.42 9.71 -11.65
N SER A 71 -24.13 8.67 -12.44
CA SER A 71 -24.58 8.63 -13.84
C SER A 71 -26.11 8.69 -13.93
N PRO A 72 -26.72 9.59 -14.73
CA PRO A 72 -28.17 9.65 -14.93
C PRO A 72 -28.80 8.39 -15.55
N SER A 73 -27.98 7.42 -15.96
CA SER A 73 -28.40 6.10 -16.45
C SER A 73 -28.63 5.07 -15.36
N LEU A 74 -28.37 5.39 -14.09
CA LEU A 74 -28.52 4.49 -12.95
C LEU A 74 -29.90 4.66 -12.32
N ASP A 75 -30.61 3.55 -12.14
CA ASP A 75 -31.86 3.49 -11.37
C ASP A 75 -31.51 3.49 -9.86
N VAL A 76 -31.13 4.67 -9.35
CA VAL A 76 -30.74 4.87 -7.94
C VAL A 76 -31.98 5.20 -7.12
N ASP A 77 -32.11 4.56 -5.96
CA ASP A 77 -33.15 4.90 -4.98
C ASP A 77 -33.12 6.39 -4.62
N LYS A 78 -34.30 7.00 -4.46
CA LYS A 78 -34.45 8.45 -4.29
C LYS A 78 -33.94 8.97 -2.95
N ASP A 79 -33.80 8.12 -1.95
CA ASP A 79 -33.30 8.49 -0.63
C ASP A 79 -31.78 8.36 -0.60
N ILE A 80 -31.24 7.35 -1.30
CA ILE A 80 -29.81 7.24 -1.59
C ILE A 80 -29.33 8.41 -2.46
N LEU A 81 -30.04 8.77 -3.52
CA LEU A 81 -29.67 9.90 -4.39
C LEU A 81 -29.68 11.23 -3.62
N ARG A 82 -30.74 11.51 -2.86
CA ARG A 82 -30.82 12.72 -2.00
C ARG A 82 -29.71 12.78 -0.95
N HIS A 83 -29.32 11.62 -0.38
CA HIS A 83 -28.16 11.55 0.50
C HIS A 83 -26.87 11.91 -0.24
N ILE A 84 -26.61 11.32 -1.40
CA ILE A 84 -25.41 11.60 -2.22
C ILE A 84 -25.34 13.08 -2.63
N GLU A 85 -26.47 13.69 -3.02
CA GLU A 85 -26.55 15.13 -3.30
C GLU A 85 -26.21 15.98 -2.05
N SER A 86 -26.64 15.55 -0.86
CA SER A 86 -26.39 16.26 0.40
C SER A 86 -24.91 16.32 0.80
N LEU A 87 -24.10 15.35 0.35
CA LEU A 87 -22.64 15.31 0.54
C LEU A 87 -21.90 16.43 -0.21
N LYS A 88 -22.54 17.09 -1.18
CA LYS A 88 -21.98 18.22 -1.96
C LYS A 88 -20.60 17.92 -2.57
N LEU A 89 -20.42 16.67 -3.01
CA LEU A 89 -19.22 16.19 -3.68
C LEU A 89 -18.98 16.99 -4.97
N CYS A 90 -17.72 17.11 -5.41
CA CYS A 90 -17.34 18.00 -6.51
C CYS A 90 -16.59 17.28 -7.64
N CYS A 91 -16.83 17.72 -8.87
CA CYS A 91 -16.03 17.39 -10.06
C CYS A 91 -14.83 18.37 -10.17
N PRO A 92 -13.58 17.89 -10.30
CA PRO A 92 -12.41 18.76 -10.45
C PRO A 92 -12.17 19.20 -11.91
N GLU A 93 -12.52 18.35 -12.89
CA GLU A 93 -12.39 18.63 -14.33
C GLU A 93 -13.77 18.88 -14.95
N PHE A 94 -13.89 19.91 -15.78
CA PHE A 94 -15.15 20.24 -16.46
C PHE A 94 -15.44 19.23 -17.58
N GLY A 95 -16.58 18.55 -17.51
CA GLY A 95 -16.99 17.55 -18.50
C GLY A 95 -16.61 16.10 -18.19
N ARG A 96 -15.91 15.80 -17.08
CA ARG A 96 -15.73 14.43 -16.58
C ARG A 96 -16.47 14.22 -15.25
N PRO A 97 -17.31 13.19 -15.11
CA PRO A 97 -18.07 12.91 -13.89
C PRO A 97 -17.20 12.18 -12.83
N ILE A 98 -16.01 12.69 -12.54
CA ILE A 98 -15.08 12.09 -11.56
C ILE A 98 -15.34 12.72 -10.19
N CYS A 99 -15.75 11.92 -9.21
CA CYS A 99 -16.02 12.39 -7.86
C CYS A 99 -14.71 12.61 -7.08
N SER A 100 -14.47 13.83 -6.63
CA SER A 100 -13.31 14.14 -5.79
C SER A 100 -13.61 13.91 -4.31
N VAL A 101 -13.62 12.63 -3.87
CA VAL A 101 -13.81 12.25 -2.46
C VAL A 101 -12.76 12.90 -1.54
N ILE A 102 -11.53 13.12 -2.05
CA ILE A 102 -10.45 13.82 -1.32
C ILE A 102 -10.75 15.31 -1.05
N LEU A 103 -11.75 15.92 -1.71
CA LEU A 103 -12.22 17.28 -1.43
C LEU A 103 -13.46 17.35 -0.52
N HIS A 104 -14.05 16.21 -0.12
CA HIS A 104 -15.18 16.18 0.81
C HIS A 104 -14.81 16.88 2.13
N GLU A 105 -15.62 17.86 2.54
CA GLU A 105 -15.40 18.67 3.74
C GLU A 105 -13.99 19.31 3.84
N LEU A 106 -13.37 19.67 2.72
CA LEU A 106 -12.05 20.32 2.71
C LEU A 106 -11.99 21.52 3.69
N GLY A 107 -11.03 21.49 4.61
CA GLY A 107 -10.84 22.49 5.67
C GLY A 107 -11.41 22.11 7.04
N SER A 108 -11.93 20.88 7.21
CA SER A 108 -12.49 20.37 8.47
C SER A 108 -11.44 19.84 9.46
N PHE A 109 -10.19 19.57 9.05
CA PHE A 109 -9.17 18.98 9.94
C PHE A 109 -8.75 19.94 11.07
N LYS A 110 -9.19 21.20 11.03
CA LYS A 110 -9.03 22.18 12.11
C LYS A 110 -9.93 21.90 13.33
N ASP A 111 -11.02 21.16 13.13
CA ASP A 111 -12.07 20.92 14.11
C ASP A 111 -11.83 19.56 14.84
N ASP A 112 -11.16 18.62 14.16
CA ASP A 112 -10.61 17.39 14.76
C ASP A 112 -9.25 17.64 15.45
N PRO A 113 -9.08 17.37 16.76
CA PRO A 113 -7.83 17.64 17.48
C PRO A 113 -6.61 16.81 17.01
N VAL A 114 -6.82 15.58 16.55
CA VAL A 114 -5.75 14.65 16.13
C VAL A 114 -5.23 15.01 14.75
N LEU A 115 -6.13 15.24 13.81
CA LEU A 115 -5.83 15.65 12.44
C LEU A 115 -5.25 17.07 12.43
N LYS A 116 -5.76 17.99 13.25
CA LYS A 116 -5.15 19.32 13.47
C LYS A 116 -3.70 19.19 13.94
N LYS A 117 -3.44 18.33 14.93
CA LYS A 117 -2.08 18.09 15.46
C LYS A 117 -1.14 17.51 14.39
N ARG A 118 -1.60 16.57 13.55
CA ARG A 118 -0.83 16.05 12.40
C ARG A 118 -0.52 17.17 11.39
N THR A 119 -1.52 17.94 10.97
CA THR A 119 -1.36 19.07 10.05
C THR A 119 -0.42 20.15 10.60
N SER A 120 -0.54 20.55 11.87
CA SER A 120 0.39 21.50 12.51
C SER A 120 1.82 20.96 12.65
N HIS A 121 2.01 19.64 12.76
CA HIS A 121 3.34 19.03 12.74
C HIS A 121 4.00 19.07 11.34
N ILE A 122 3.19 19.17 10.27
CA ILE A 122 3.65 19.31 8.88
C ILE A 122 3.86 20.78 8.50
N PHE A 123 3.01 21.70 8.96
CA PHE A 123 3.12 23.13 8.64
C PHE A 123 3.89 23.90 9.74
N THR A 124 5.17 23.57 9.90
CA THR A 124 6.12 24.27 10.79
C THR A 124 7.10 25.14 9.98
N ARG A 125 7.79 26.11 10.59
CA ARG A 125 8.81 26.95 9.90
C ARG A 125 10.09 26.21 9.44
N LYS A 126 10.21 24.90 9.69
CA LYS A 126 11.33 24.08 9.19
C LYS A 126 10.91 23.40 7.90
N ASN A 127 11.80 23.37 6.90
CA ASN A 127 11.51 22.67 5.63
C ASN A 127 11.35 21.17 5.87
N LYS A 128 10.53 20.49 5.04
CA LYS A 128 10.19 19.08 5.25
C LYS A 128 10.24 18.22 3.99
N PHE A 129 10.57 16.95 4.22
CA PHE A 129 10.28 15.83 3.33
C PHE A 129 9.18 14.97 3.95
N LEU A 130 7.94 15.17 3.49
CA LEU A 130 6.77 14.37 3.86
C LEU A 130 6.76 13.09 3.02
N VAL A 131 7.33 12.01 3.55
CA VAL A 131 7.44 10.73 2.83
C VAL A 131 6.79 9.59 3.61
N ASN A 132 5.95 8.85 2.92
CA ASN A 132 5.33 7.59 3.34
C ASN A 132 4.69 6.95 2.08
N ALA A 133 4.15 5.74 2.19
CA ALA A 133 3.63 4.97 1.07
C ALA A 133 2.56 5.69 0.23
N SER A 134 2.36 5.28 -1.02
CA SER A 134 1.25 5.79 -1.85
C SER A 134 -0.09 5.47 -1.20
N GLY A 135 -0.92 6.49 -0.99
CA GLY A 135 -2.26 6.36 -0.40
C GLY A 135 -2.41 6.64 1.10
N THR A 136 -1.31 6.98 1.79
CA THR A 136 -1.25 7.33 3.23
C THR A 136 -1.85 8.69 3.61
N GLY A 137 -2.57 9.36 2.72
CA GLY A 137 -3.24 10.63 3.02
C GLY A 137 -2.39 11.90 2.92
N LYS A 138 -1.08 11.81 2.58
CA LYS A 138 -0.16 12.97 2.36
C LYS A 138 -0.86 14.17 1.72
N THR A 139 -1.37 13.99 0.50
CA THR A 139 -2.02 15.03 -0.31
C THR A 139 -3.20 15.71 0.40
N ARG A 140 -4.02 14.97 1.18
CA ARG A 140 -5.12 15.57 1.97
C ARG A 140 -4.58 16.43 3.12
N LEU A 141 -3.53 15.98 3.81
CA LEU A 141 -2.89 16.78 4.88
C LEU A 141 -2.24 18.06 4.33
N LEU A 142 -1.69 18.02 3.12
CA LEU A 142 -1.22 19.21 2.41
C LEU A 142 -2.36 20.18 2.08
N TYR A 143 -3.49 19.66 1.58
CA TYR A 143 -4.68 20.48 1.29
C TYR A 143 -5.22 21.13 2.56
N GLU A 144 -5.41 20.36 3.63
CA GLU A 144 -5.93 20.84 4.91
C GLU A 144 -4.98 21.86 5.57
N GLY A 145 -3.67 21.65 5.49
CA GLY A 145 -2.69 22.63 5.95
C GLY A 145 -2.69 23.93 5.14
N LEU A 146 -2.98 23.88 3.84
CA LEU A 146 -3.15 25.06 2.98
C LEU A 146 -4.54 25.70 3.09
N CYS A 147 -5.53 25.05 3.70
CA CYS A 147 -6.74 25.72 4.19
C CYS A 147 -6.47 26.56 5.44
N LEU A 148 -5.39 26.28 6.18
CA LEU A 148 -5.03 26.97 7.43
C LEU A 148 -3.82 27.92 7.28
N ASN A 149 -3.00 27.76 6.24
CA ASN A 149 -1.80 28.55 6.00
C ASN A 149 -1.76 29.06 4.57
N TRP A 150 -1.22 30.26 4.36
CA TRP A 150 -1.01 30.78 3.01
C TRP A 150 0.14 30.05 2.32
N GLY A 151 -0.05 29.66 1.05
CA GLY A 151 0.97 28.92 0.33
C GLY A 151 0.66 28.64 -1.14
N LEU A 152 1.68 28.22 -1.87
CA LEU A 152 1.61 27.78 -3.26
C LEU A 152 1.67 26.25 -3.29
N TYR A 153 0.78 25.62 -4.06
CA TYR A 153 0.65 24.16 -4.17
C TYR A 153 1.00 23.68 -5.59
N PHE A 154 2.16 23.06 -5.73
CA PHE A 154 2.65 22.51 -6.99
C PHE A 154 2.45 20.99 -7.01
N THR A 155 1.94 20.47 -8.12
CA THR A 155 1.91 19.04 -8.42
C THR A 155 2.95 18.77 -9.52
N VAL A 156 3.90 17.86 -9.28
CA VAL A 156 4.89 17.48 -10.30
C VAL A 156 4.28 16.60 -11.40
N ASP A 157 3.31 15.77 -11.03
CA ASP A 157 2.69 14.72 -11.84
C ASP A 157 1.23 14.55 -11.40
N VAL A 158 0.26 14.95 -12.24
CA VAL A 158 -1.17 15.00 -11.89
C VAL A 158 -1.83 13.64 -12.05
N ASP A 159 -2.17 13.01 -10.92
CA ASP A 159 -2.71 11.66 -10.86
C ASP A 159 -4.14 11.50 -11.45
N SER A 160 -4.65 10.28 -11.42
CA SER A 160 -5.97 9.89 -11.97
C SER A 160 -7.17 10.60 -11.33
N GLY A 161 -6.97 11.37 -10.25
CA GLY A 161 -7.98 12.27 -9.68
C GLY A 161 -8.09 13.63 -10.40
N TYR A 162 -7.18 13.94 -11.33
CA TYR A 162 -7.14 15.21 -12.10
C TYR A 162 -7.11 16.47 -11.22
N LEU A 163 -6.41 16.40 -10.08
CA LEU A 163 -6.22 17.52 -9.15
C LEU A 163 -4.83 18.15 -9.26
N GLY A 164 -4.82 19.47 -9.44
CA GLY A 164 -3.60 20.26 -9.55
C GLY A 164 -3.40 20.84 -10.94
N THR A 165 -2.46 21.76 -11.02
CA THR A 165 -1.90 22.29 -12.26
C THR A 165 -0.96 21.29 -12.92
N ARG A 166 -0.96 21.26 -14.25
CA ARG A 166 0.08 20.60 -15.06
C ARG A 166 1.21 21.56 -15.44
N ASP A 167 1.47 22.57 -14.62
CA ASP A 167 2.47 23.62 -14.89
C ASP A 167 3.91 23.10 -14.71
N MET A 168 4.14 22.21 -13.74
CA MET A 168 5.42 21.49 -13.64
C MET A 168 5.60 20.45 -14.76
N GLU A 169 4.56 19.67 -15.09
CA GLU A 169 4.58 18.76 -16.26
C GLU A 169 4.97 19.53 -17.54
N GLU A 170 4.32 20.68 -17.78
CA GLU A 170 4.57 21.49 -18.97
C GLU A 170 5.96 22.14 -18.95
N ALA A 171 6.48 22.54 -17.78
CA ALA A 171 7.85 23.05 -17.65
C ALA A 171 8.90 21.94 -17.90
N ILE A 172 8.67 20.72 -17.40
CA ILE A 172 9.50 19.54 -17.68
C ILE A 172 9.47 19.25 -19.19
N ARG A 173 8.29 19.15 -19.79
CA ARG A 173 8.12 18.92 -21.24
C ARG A 173 8.79 20.01 -22.08
N THR A 174 8.63 21.28 -21.71
CA THR A 174 9.26 22.42 -22.39
C THR A 174 10.78 22.38 -22.27
N CYS A 175 11.33 21.91 -21.15
CA CYS A 175 12.76 21.67 -21.01
C CYS A 175 13.23 20.45 -21.82
N GLU A 176 12.44 19.39 -21.93
CA GLU A 176 12.76 18.22 -22.76
C GLU A 176 12.76 18.55 -24.25
N ASP A 177 11.71 19.20 -24.76
CA ASP A 177 11.55 19.55 -26.18
C ASP A 177 12.52 20.66 -26.63
N ASN A 178 13.23 21.32 -25.70
CA ASN A 178 14.21 22.34 -26.02
C ASN A 178 15.47 21.72 -26.68
N PRO A 179 15.83 22.12 -27.92
CA PRO A 179 17.02 21.59 -28.60
C PRO A 179 18.34 22.02 -27.95
N GLY A 180 18.31 22.96 -26.99
CA GLY A 180 19.44 23.34 -26.13
C GLY A 180 19.63 22.44 -24.90
N LEU A 181 18.72 21.50 -24.62
CA LEU A 181 18.94 20.51 -23.55
C LEU A 181 19.95 19.45 -24.04
N HIS A 182 21.18 19.53 -23.53
CA HIS A 182 22.21 18.54 -23.83
C HIS A 182 21.83 17.19 -23.20
N ARG A 183 21.60 16.16 -24.02
CA ARG A 183 21.29 14.80 -23.58
C ARG A 183 22.48 13.86 -23.77
N SER A 184 22.79 13.03 -22.78
CA SER A 184 23.88 12.03 -22.83
C SER A 184 23.56 10.86 -23.77
N LEU A 185 23.63 11.07 -25.09
CA LEU A 185 23.28 10.07 -26.11
C LEU A 185 24.40 9.10 -26.48
N SER A 186 25.67 9.43 -26.20
CA SER A 186 26.83 8.57 -26.51
C SER A 186 28.11 8.96 -25.75
N THR A 187 28.36 10.25 -25.56
CA THR A 187 29.46 10.80 -24.76
C THR A 187 28.96 11.33 -23.41
N PRO A 188 29.72 11.17 -22.31
CA PRO A 188 29.44 11.89 -21.07
C PRO A 188 29.40 13.40 -21.30
N LEU A 189 28.43 14.09 -20.70
CA LEU A 189 28.33 15.55 -20.75
C LEU A 189 29.46 16.19 -19.94
N GLY A 190 29.95 17.35 -20.41
CA GLY A 190 30.93 18.15 -19.71
C GLY A 190 30.31 19.13 -18.73
N VAL A 191 31.17 19.82 -17.96
CA VAL A 191 30.76 20.80 -16.95
C VAL A 191 29.99 21.97 -17.57
N LYS A 192 30.30 22.35 -18.82
CA LYS A 192 29.64 23.44 -19.55
C LYS A 192 28.21 23.05 -19.94
N GLU A 193 28.02 21.84 -20.45
CA GLU A 193 26.74 21.27 -20.86
C GLU A 193 25.82 21.11 -19.65
N PHE A 194 26.33 20.62 -18.51
CA PHE A 194 25.60 20.57 -17.25
C PHE A 194 25.21 21.97 -16.73
N ALA A 195 26.07 22.98 -16.87
CA ALA A 195 25.77 24.35 -16.49
C ALA A 195 24.72 25.02 -17.40
N GLU A 196 24.76 24.76 -18.71
CA GLU A 196 23.76 25.24 -19.66
C GLU A 196 22.38 24.62 -19.41
N ASN A 197 22.33 23.30 -19.19
CA ASN A 197 21.11 22.59 -18.77
C ASN A 197 20.56 23.14 -17.45
N SER A 198 21.43 23.33 -16.45
CA SER A 198 21.04 23.88 -15.13
C SER A 198 20.45 25.28 -15.26
N ARG A 199 21.06 26.17 -16.06
CA ARG A 199 20.57 27.54 -16.32
C ARG A 199 19.20 27.54 -17.00
N MET A 200 18.98 26.63 -17.95
CA MET A 200 17.70 26.52 -18.66
C MET A 200 16.59 26.04 -17.71
N ILE A 201 16.84 25.00 -16.91
CA ILE A 201 15.88 24.44 -15.96
C ILE A 201 15.59 25.44 -14.82
N THR A 202 16.60 26.13 -14.30
CA THR A 202 16.44 27.24 -13.32
C THR A 202 15.52 28.33 -13.88
N ARG A 203 15.76 28.80 -15.11
CA ARG A 203 14.92 29.82 -15.76
C ARG A 203 13.46 29.38 -15.91
N ALA A 204 13.21 28.13 -16.29
CA ALA A 204 11.85 27.59 -16.41
C ALA A 204 11.14 27.53 -15.04
N LEU A 205 11.85 27.08 -14.01
CA LEU A 205 11.36 27.01 -12.63
C LEU A 205 11.08 28.39 -12.03
N ASP A 206 11.97 29.36 -12.23
CA ASP A 206 11.78 30.75 -11.79
C ASP A 206 10.57 31.38 -12.49
N THR A 207 10.38 31.09 -13.77
CA THR A 207 9.22 31.60 -14.53
C THR A 207 7.89 31.03 -14.02
N LEU A 208 7.87 29.73 -13.69
CA LEU A 208 6.72 29.06 -13.09
C LEU A 208 6.38 29.69 -11.72
N LEU A 209 7.39 29.89 -10.85
CA LEU A 209 7.22 30.55 -9.55
C LEU A 209 6.71 31.99 -9.71
N LEU A 210 7.28 32.78 -10.62
CA LEU A 210 6.87 34.17 -10.83
C LEU A 210 5.41 34.27 -11.30
N ALA A 211 5.01 33.49 -12.31
CA ALA A 211 3.64 33.48 -12.81
C ALA A 211 2.62 33.15 -11.69
N ARG A 212 2.96 32.22 -10.79
CA ARG A 212 2.16 31.89 -9.61
C ARG A 212 2.09 33.03 -8.60
N LEU A 213 3.21 33.66 -8.29
CA LEU A 213 3.27 34.80 -7.36
C LEU A 213 2.45 35.98 -7.89
N LEU A 214 2.46 36.25 -9.20
CA LEU A 214 1.66 37.32 -9.80
C LEU A 214 0.15 37.04 -9.71
N ILE A 215 -0.28 35.81 -10.01
CA ILE A 215 -1.69 35.41 -9.86
C ILE A 215 -2.11 35.40 -8.37
N PHE A 216 -1.23 35.00 -7.45
CA PHE A 216 -1.50 35.05 -6.02
C PHE A 216 -1.56 36.49 -5.47
N GLN A 217 -0.67 37.38 -5.91
CA GLN A 217 -0.71 38.80 -5.58
C GLN A 217 -2.04 39.41 -6.02
N GLN A 218 -2.50 39.14 -7.24
CA GLN A 218 -3.80 39.61 -7.76
C GLN A 218 -5.00 39.03 -6.97
N PHE A 219 -4.91 37.76 -6.54
CA PHE A 219 -5.92 37.17 -5.65
C PHE A 219 -5.96 37.88 -4.29
N LEU A 220 -4.80 38.19 -3.70
CA LEU A 220 -4.71 38.88 -2.41
C LEU A 220 -5.09 40.36 -2.49
N GLU A 221 -4.69 41.10 -3.53
CA GLU A 221 -5.16 42.47 -3.80
C GLU A 221 -6.68 42.55 -3.74
N THR A 222 -7.33 41.56 -4.34
CA THR A 222 -8.79 41.44 -4.40
C THR A 222 -9.38 41.02 -3.04
N ALA A 223 -8.85 39.96 -2.42
CA ALA A 223 -9.37 39.41 -1.16
C ALA A 223 -9.12 40.32 0.06
N THR A 224 -8.16 41.25 -0.03
CA THR A 224 -7.88 42.22 1.05
C THR A 224 -8.96 43.30 1.16
N ALA A 225 -9.69 43.59 0.08
CA ALA A 225 -10.80 44.56 0.09
C ALA A 225 -11.95 44.13 1.01
N ASP A 226 -12.26 42.82 1.05
CA ASP A 226 -13.29 42.23 1.91
C ASP A 226 -12.74 41.71 3.26
N GLY A 227 -11.41 41.78 3.45
CA GLY A 227 -10.70 41.18 4.59
C GLY A 227 -10.29 39.72 4.34
N LEU A 228 -9.07 39.36 4.76
CA LEU A 228 -8.55 38.01 4.59
C LEU A 228 -9.17 37.01 5.58
N THR A 229 -9.58 35.83 5.08
CA THR A 229 -10.27 34.79 5.85
C THR A 229 -9.73 33.38 5.52
N GLU A 230 -10.00 32.39 6.37
CA GLU A 230 -9.68 30.98 6.08
C GLU A 230 -10.39 30.45 4.82
N GLU A 231 -11.58 30.98 4.53
CA GLU A 231 -12.33 30.65 3.31
C GLU A 231 -11.63 31.24 2.06
N HIS A 232 -10.95 32.38 2.16
CA HIS A 232 -10.07 32.88 1.09
C HIS A 232 -8.83 31.98 0.89
N LYS A 233 -8.25 31.37 1.95
CA LYS A 233 -7.20 30.34 1.81
C LYS A 233 -7.71 29.10 1.08
N LYS A 234 -8.89 28.59 1.46
CA LYS A 234 -9.55 27.46 0.81
C LYS A 234 -9.87 27.73 -0.67
N ARG A 235 -10.38 28.92 -1.01
CA ARG A 235 -10.62 29.33 -2.41
C ARG A 235 -9.31 29.42 -3.21
N TRP A 236 -8.25 29.95 -2.61
CA TRP A 236 -6.92 29.99 -3.22
C TRP A 236 -6.33 28.59 -3.48
N LEU A 237 -6.52 27.64 -2.55
CA LEU A 237 -6.14 26.24 -2.78
C LEU A 237 -6.96 25.62 -3.91
N LEU A 238 -8.30 25.74 -3.89
CA LEU A 238 -9.18 25.20 -4.93
C LEU A 238 -8.85 25.76 -6.32
N LEU A 239 -8.37 27.01 -6.42
CA LEU A 239 -7.89 27.63 -7.65
C LEU A 239 -6.64 26.96 -8.24
N GLN A 240 -5.75 26.47 -7.37
CA GLN A 240 -4.55 25.72 -7.76
C GLN A 240 -4.86 24.25 -8.05
N LEU A 241 -5.91 23.68 -7.42
CA LEU A 241 -6.37 22.31 -7.65
C LEU A 241 -7.25 22.15 -8.90
N SER A 242 -8.05 23.17 -9.25
CA SER A 242 -8.72 23.25 -10.54
C SER A 242 -8.54 24.65 -11.16
N PRO A 243 -7.48 24.85 -11.95
CA PRO A 243 -7.26 26.07 -12.72
C PRO A 243 -8.41 26.44 -13.66
N SER A 244 -9.30 25.48 -13.98
CA SER A 244 -10.52 25.70 -14.76
C SER A 244 -11.48 26.73 -14.15
N LEU A 245 -11.33 27.07 -12.87
CA LEU A 245 -12.05 28.16 -12.21
C LEU A 245 -11.75 29.55 -12.83
N LEU A 246 -10.60 29.72 -13.50
CA LEU A 246 -10.26 30.93 -14.27
C LEU A 246 -10.51 30.80 -15.78
N ASN A 247 -10.93 29.64 -16.29
CA ASN A 247 -11.11 29.46 -17.73
C ASN A 247 -12.40 30.15 -18.22
N PRO A 248 -12.41 30.66 -19.47
CA PRO A 248 -13.67 30.93 -20.16
C PRO A 248 -14.36 29.59 -20.47
N SER A 249 -15.60 29.61 -20.96
CA SER A 249 -16.34 28.39 -21.30
C SER A 249 -15.80 27.64 -22.53
N ASP A 250 -14.78 28.19 -23.19
CA ASP A 250 -14.18 27.66 -24.41
C ASP A 250 -13.11 26.60 -24.10
N LEU A 251 -13.39 25.35 -24.44
CA LEU A 251 -12.65 24.13 -24.08
C LEU A 251 -11.23 24.00 -24.67
N TRP A 252 -10.67 25.05 -25.27
CA TRP A 252 -9.48 24.98 -26.13
C TRP A 252 -8.27 25.82 -25.66
N GLN A 253 -8.42 26.62 -24.59
CA GLN A 253 -7.32 27.40 -24.02
C GLN A 253 -6.63 26.63 -22.89
N LEU A 254 -5.28 26.68 -22.84
CA LEU A 254 -4.54 26.22 -21.67
C LEU A 254 -4.96 27.03 -20.43
N PRO A 255 -5.13 26.40 -19.25
CA PRO A 255 -5.50 27.15 -18.05
C PRO A 255 -4.46 28.21 -17.69
N PRO A 256 -4.83 29.35 -17.08
CA PRO A 256 -3.93 30.48 -16.89
C PRO A 256 -2.63 30.18 -16.11
N LEU A 257 -2.69 29.27 -15.13
CA LEU A 257 -1.52 28.81 -14.38
C LEU A 257 -0.52 27.98 -15.21
N GLN A 258 -0.90 27.53 -16.42
CA GLN A 258 -0.04 26.83 -17.39
C GLN A 258 0.33 27.74 -18.57
N GLN A 259 -0.61 28.56 -19.04
CA GLN A 259 -0.40 29.51 -20.15
C GLN A 259 0.59 30.62 -19.76
N LEU A 260 0.44 31.22 -18.57
CA LEU A 260 1.27 32.36 -18.15
C LEU A 260 2.76 32.01 -18.01
N PRO A 261 3.18 30.90 -17.36
CA PRO A 261 4.59 30.48 -17.39
C PRO A 261 5.11 30.26 -18.81
N ARG A 262 4.30 29.66 -19.69
CA ARG A 262 4.69 29.30 -21.05
C ARG A 262 5.02 30.53 -21.90
N ASP A 263 4.17 31.56 -21.86
CA ASP A 263 4.41 32.81 -22.57
C ASP A 263 5.63 33.55 -22.01
N MET A 264 5.78 33.57 -20.67
CA MET A 264 6.93 34.21 -20.01
C MET A 264 8.27 33.48 -20.25
N VAL A 265 8.29 32.15 -20.47
CA VAL A 265 9.51 31.41 -20.81
C VAL A 265 10.06 31.83 -22.18
N MET A 266 9.17 32.18 -23.11
CA MET A 266 9.50 32.61 -24.47
C MET A 266 10.04 34.05 -24.54
N GLU A 267 9.72 34.89 -23.54
CA GLU A 267 10.23 36.27 -23.43
C GLU A 267 11.57 36.30 -22.67
N GLU A 268 12.65 36.83 -23.27
CA GLU A 268 13.94 36.97 -22.58
C GLU A 268 13.90 38.06 -21.49
N ASN A 269 13.30 37.77 -20.35
CA ASN A 269 13.39 38.59 -19.14
C ASN A 269 14.72 38.32 -18.39
N PRO A 270 15.63 39.32 -18.25
CA PRO A 270 16.85 39.20 -17.45
C PRO A 270 16.66 39.64 -15.98
N TYR A 271 15.50 40.16 -15.60
CA TYR A 271 15.19 40.70 -14.27
C TYR A 271 14.42 39.73 -13.37
N ILE A 272 14.13 38.52 -13.85
CA ILE A 272 13.23 37.53 -13.22
C ILE A 272 13.43 37.31 -11.71
N HIS A 273 14.67 37.32 -11.22
CA HIS A 273 14.99 37.22 -9.79
C HIS A 273 14.50 38.43 -8.97
N GLN A 274 14.63 39.64 -9.52
CA GLN A 274 14.09 40.87 -8.93
C GLN A 274 12.56 40.86 -8.95
N ASP A 275 11.96 40.38 -10.04
CA ASP A 275 10.51 40.32 -10.19
C ASP A 275 9.88 39.34 -9.18
N ILE A 276 10.53 38.20 -8.94
CA ILE A 276 10.14 37.22 -7.90
C ILE A 276 10.25 37.85 -6.50
N ALA A 277 11.40 38.45 -6.18
CA ALA A 277 11.63 39.08 -4.88
C ALA A 277 10.61 40.21 -4.61
N ASP A 278 10.28 41.00 -5.63
CA ASP A 278 9.32 42.10 -5.52
C ASP A 278 7.86 41.64 -5.48
N ALA A 279 7.51 40.50 -6.12
CA ALA A 279 6.21 39.86 -5.95
C ALA A 279 6.04 39.28 -4.53
N ILE A 280 7.04 38.54 -4.02
CA ILE A 280 7.06 38.04 -2.64
C ILE A 280 6.91 39.20 -1.64
N ARG A 281 7.64 40.30 -1.85
CA ARG A 281 7.57 41.51 -1.02
C ARG A 281 6.19 42.15 -1.02
N LYS A 282 5.51 42.23 -2.18
CA LYS A 282 4.12 42.72 -2.26
C LYS A 282 3.14 41.78 -1.57
N ILE A 283 3.28 40.47 -1.75
CA ILE A 283 2.49 39.45 -1.06
C ILE A 283 2.62 39.59 0.46
N ARG A 284 3.83 39.78 0.99
CA ARG A 284 4.05 40.02 2.43
C ARG A 284 3.39 41.30 2.93
N ILE A 285 3.36 42.39 2.14
CA ILE A 285 2.65 43.62 2.49
C ILE A 285 1.13 43.38 2.56
N LEU A 286 0.57 42.55 1.66
CA LEU A 286 -0.86 42.20 1.64
C LEU A 286 -1.26 41.23 2.76
N LEU A 287 -0.36 40.32 3.16
CA LEU A 287 -0.61 39.33 4.22
C LEU A 287 -0.25 39.83 5.64
N GLY A 288 0.57 40.88 5.76
CA GLY A 288 1.19 41.33 7.01
C GLY A 288 2.64 40.81 7.18
N GLU A 289 3.48 41.57 7.88
CA GLU A 289 4.93 41.30 7.94
C GLU A 289 5.28 39.94 8.58
N ASP A 290 4.52 39.53 9.60
CA ASP A 290 4.66 38.24 10.29
C ASP A 290 4.15 37.02 9.48
N ALA A 291 3.45 37.26 8.36
CA ALA A 291 2.86 36.19 7.58
C ALA A 291 3.91 35.23 7.00
N HIS A 292 3.58 33.94 7.03
CA HIS A 292 4.46 32.86 6.59
C HIS A 292 3.90 32.22 5.33
N LEU A 293 4.75 32.01 4.32
CA LEU A 293 4.38 31.41 3.04
C LEU A 293 4.91 29.97 2.94
N PHE A 294 4.03 29.03 2.62
CA PHE A 294 4.41 27.64 2.39
C PHE A 294 4.52 27.34 0.89
N LEU A 295 5.62 26.72 0.47
CA LEU A 295 5.81 26.20 -0.88
C LEU A 295 5.68 24.67 -0.82
N VAL A 296 4.54 24.16 -1.23
CA VAL A 296 4.22 22.73 -1.19
C VAL A 296 4.43 22.12 -2.57
N ILE A 297 5.25 21.08 -2.67
CA ILE A 297 5.52 20.35 -3.91
C ILE A 297 5.12 18.88 -3.67
N ASP A 298 3.99 18.43 -4.21
CA ASP A 298 3.55 17.03 -4.17
C ASP A 298 3.98 16.28 -5.45
N GLY A 299 4.26 14.97 -5.33
CA GLY A 299 4.92 14.19 -6.37
C GLY A 299 6.44 14.47 -6.50
N ALA A 300 7.07 14.99 -5.44
CA ALA A 300 8.48 15.38 -5.44
C ALA A 300 9.46 14.22 -5.73
N ASP A 301 9.05 12.96 -5.54
CA ASP A 301 9.89 11.82 -5.96
C ASP A 301 9.94 11.62 -7.49
N THR A 302 8.92 12.05 -8.24
CA THR A 302 9.02 12.17 -9.71
C THR A 302 10.07 13.23 -10.08
N ALA A 303 10.03 14.41 -9.44
CA ALA A 303 11.04 15.47 -9.64
C ALA A 303 12.46 15.03 -9.24
N ALA A 304 12.60 14.13 -8.25
CA ALA A 304 13.89 13.56 -7.87
C ALA A 304 14.49 12.61 -8.93
N LYS A 305 13.64 12.01 -9.79
CA LYS A 305 14.02 11.08 -10.85
C LYS A 305 14.29 11.80 -12.19
N THR A 306 13.54 12.88 -12.46
CA THR A 306 13.63 13.70 -13.69
C THR A 306 14.96 14.43 -13.84
N PHE A 307 15.46 14.52 -15.09
CA PHE A 307 16.73 15.16 -15.50
C PHE A 307 18.03 14.67 -14.83
N THR A 308 18.01 13.54 -14.12
CA THR A 308 19.19 12.98 -13.44
C THR A 308 20.40 12.73 -14.35
N SER A 309 20.17 12.34 -15.62
CA SER A 309 21.22 12.16 -16.63
C SER A 309 21.66 13.47 -17.33
N ALA A 310 20.87 14.55 -17.20
CA ALA A 310 21.08 15.83 -17.87
C ALA A 310 21.66 16.92 -16.95
N LEU A 311 21.54 16.78 -15.63
CA LEU A 311 22.08 17.72 -14.64
C LEU A 311 23.36 17.23 -13.94
N GLY A 312 23.69 15.95 -14.08
CA GLY A 312 24.92 15.34 -13.55
C GLY A 312 24.71 14.55 -12.25
N LYS A 313 25.75 13.85 -11.80
CA LYS A 313 25.66 12.91 -10.66
C LYS A 313 25.15 13.61 -9.40
N GLY A 314 24.06 13.10 -8.84
CA GLY A 314 23.45 13.64 -7.62
C GLY A 314 22.53 14.84 -7.82
N LYS A 315 22.30 15.29 -9.06
CA LYS A 315 21.34 16.36 -9.38
C LYS A 315 20.13 15.81 -10.14
N SER A 316 19.02 16.53 -10.04
CA SER A 316 17.70 16.21 -10.61
C SER A 316 16.83 17.48 -10.72
N PHE A 317 15.64 17.38 -11.31
CA PHE A 317 14.68 18.50 -11.34
C PHE A 317 14.35 19.00 -9.93
N LEU A 318 14.25 18.11 -8.93
CA LEU A 318 14.08 18.47 -7.51
C LEU A 318 15.25 19.31 -6.98
N SER A 319 16.50 18.96 -7.29
CA SER A 319 17.65 19.80 -6.93
C SER A 319 17.59 21.18 -7.61
N GLY A 320 17.04 21.23 -8.83
CA GLY A 320 16.76 22.47 -9.55
C GLY A 320 15.73 23.34 -8.82
N ILE A 321 14.64 22.75 -8.32
CA ILE A 321 13.62 23.45 -7.51
C ILE A 321 14.26 24.04 -6.24
N VAL A 322 14.99 23.22 -5.48
CA VAL A 322 15.66 23.66 -4.25
C VAL A 322 16.69 24.77 -4.52
N GLN A 323 17.53 24.61 -5.56
CA GLN A 323 18.55 25.60 -5.91
C GLN A 323 17.94 26.90 -6.44
N ALA A 324 17.00 26.82 -7.39
CA ALA A 324 16.38 27.99 -8.00
C ALA A 324 15.57 28.77 -6.96
N TRP A 325 14.51 28.14 -6.42
CA TRP A 325 13.55 28.82 -5.54
C TRP A 325 14.18 29.21 -4.21
N GLY A 326 15.11 28.40 -3.68
CA GLY A 326 15.88 28.73 -2.48
C GLY A 326 16.58 30.08 -2.58
N THR A 327 17.18 30.43 -3.73
CA THR A 327 17.89 31.73 -3.86
C THR A 327 17.02 32.97 -3.71
N HIS A 328 15.70 32.86 -3.94
CA HIS A 328 14.75 33.98 -3.76
C HIS A 328 13.96 33.91 -2.43
N THR A 329 14.03 32.79 -1.70
CA THR A 329 13.11 32.48 -0.60
C THR A 329 13.78 32.19 0.75
N THR A 330 15.11 32.30 0.83
CA THR A 330 15.96 32.14 2.04
C THR A 330 15.68 33.11 3.21
N THR A 331 14.54 33.79 3.21
CA THR A 331 14.03 34.56 4.35
C THR A 331 13.33 33.65 5.36
N ASP A 332 13.32 34.01 6.66
CA ASP A 332 12.65 33.28 7.75
C ASP A 332 11.12 33.10 7.62
N HIS A 333 10.53 33.65 6.55
CA HIS A 333 9.09 33.71 6.29
C HIS A 333 8.62 32.79 5.15
N THR A 334 9.50 31.96 4.57
CA THR A 334 9.11 30.93 3.58
C THR A 334 9.54 29.54 4.03
N THR A 335 8.72 28.51 3.78
CA THR A 335 9.08 27.12 4.07
C THR A 335 8.65 26.16 2.97
N PHE A 336 9.54 25.25 2.59
CA PHE A 336 9.30 24.18 1.62
C PHE A 336 8.74 22.93 2.29
N ILE A 337 7.70 22.33 1.70
CA ILE A 337 7.18 21.01 2.06
C ILE A 337 7.16 20.15 0.79
N PHE A 338 8.14 19.26 0.67
CA PHE A 338 8.22 18.30 -0.43
C PHE A 338 7.52 17.00 -0.02
N SER A 339 6.54 16.56 -0.79
CA SER A 339 5.79 15.32 -0.56
C SER A 339 6.06 14.30 -1.66
N GLY A 340 6.29 13.05 -1.28
CA GLY A 340 6.59 11.97 -2.21
C GLY A 340 6.48 10.59 -1.58
N ILE A 341 6.73 9.56 -2.38
CA ILE A 341 6.79 8.17 -1.91
C ILE A 341 8.23 7.77 -1.58
N GLU A 342 9.18 8.06 -2.48
CA GLU A 342 10.59 7.69 -2.34
C GLU A 342 11.51 8.85 -2.78
N ILE A 343 11.83 9.78 -1.87
CA ILE A 343 12.75 10.89 -2.14
C ILE A 343 14.15 10.48 -1.65
N PRO A 344 15.19 10.39 -2.52
CA PRO A 344 16.52 9.97 -2.08
C PRO A 344 17.26 11.08 -1.31
N LYS A 345 17.76 10.78 -0.10
CA LYS A 345 18.61 11.70 0.71
C LYS A 345 19.81 12.26 -0.08
N THR A 346 20.41 11.43 -0.93
CA THR A 346 21.58 11.76 -1.77
C THR A 346 21.34 12.84 -2.84
N VAL A 347 20.08 13.18 -3.15
CA VAL A 347 19.71 14.31 -4.04
C VAL A 347 19.81 15.67 -3.30
N LEU A 348 19.84 15.63 -1.97
CA LEU A 348 19.75 16.79 -1.08
C LEU A 348 21.09 17.11 -0.45
N GLU A 349 21.81 16.08 0.00
CA GLU A 349 23.23 16.14 0.41
C GLU A 349 24.10 16.86 -0.65
N SER A 350 23.86 16.55 -1.93
CA SER A 350 24.55 17.12 -3.10
C SER A 350 24.20 18.58 -3.42
N THR A 351 23.11 19.10 -2.85
CA THR A 351 22.45 20.35 -3.25
C THR A 351 22.49 21.40 -2.14
N ILE A 352 22.29 21.00 -0.89
CA ILE A 352 22.17 21.87 0.28
C ILE A 352 23.47 21.91 1.09
N GLY A 353 24.33 20.89 0.97
CA GLY A 353 25.64 20.83 1.63
C GLY A 353 25.62 20.42 3.11
N GLY A 354 24.45 20.06 3.64
CA GLY A 354 24.22 19.61 5.02
C GLY A 354 22.73 19.39 5.29
N ASP A 355 22.39 18.76 6.41
CA ASP A 355 21.01 18.36 6.75
C ASP A 355 20.27 19.44 7.60
N ASP A 356 21.00 20.42 8.14
CA ASP A 356 20.58 21.36 9.21
C ASP A 356 19.26 22.13 8.98
N GLY A 357 18.83 22.27 7.73
CA GLY A 357 17.64 23.02 7.33
C GLY A 357 16.36 22.20 7.06
N TYR A 358 16.44 20.87 7.03
CA TYR A 358 15.36 19.99 6.54
C TYR A 358 14.99 18.88 7.54
N VAL A 359 13.71 18.49 7.57
CA VAL A 359 13.18 17.49 8.50
C VAL A 359 12.40 16.42 7.73
N TRP A 360 12.83 15.16 7.85
CA TRP A 360 12.11 14.00 7.34
C TRP A 360 10.89 13.71 8.22
N CYS A 361 9.76 13.38 7.60
CA CYS A 361 8.46 13.30 8.26
C CYS A 361 7.56 12.24 7.61
N SER A 362 7.10 11.26 8.39
CA SER A 362 6.11 10.25 8.00
C SER A 362 4.76 10.38 8.72
N ALA A 363 4.49 11.54 9.33
CA ALA A 363 3.31 11.88 10.14
C ALA A 363 1.97 11.97 9.36
N THR A 364 1.72 11.00 8.49
CA THR A 364 0.57 10.89 7.58
C THR A 364 -0.55 10.08 8.22
N GLY A 365 -0.19 9.01 8.92
CA GLY A 365 -1.11 8.02 9.49
C GLY A 365 -1.76 7.09 8.45
N GLY A 366 -2.80 6.41 8.92
CA GLY A 366 -3.74 5.57 8.19
C GLY A 366 -4.99 5.36 9.08
N PHE A 367 -5.87 4.45 8.69
CA PHE A 367 -6.80 3.83 9.63
C PHE A 367 -6.07 2.70 10.36
N GLU A 368 -5.90 2.85 11.68
CA GLU A 368 -5.32 1.78 12.51
C GLU A 368 -6.41 0.89 13.13
N THR A 369 -7.61 1.43 13.36
CA THR A 369 -8.75 0.68 13.93
C THR A 369 -9.99 0.67 13.02
N ALA A 370 -10.93 -0.25 13.28
CA ALA A 370 -12.19 -0.34 12.55
C ALA A 370 -13.09 0.88 12.77
N GLU A 371 -12.97 1.53 13.93
CA GLU A 371 -13.79 2.65 14.38
C GLU A 371 -13.39 3.93 13.63
N GLU A 372 -12.09 4.20 13.47
CA GLU A 372 -11.60 5.30 12.63
C GLU A 372 -12.09 5.14 11.17
N GLN A 373 -11.98 3.92 10.62
CA GLN A 373 -12.43 3.62 9.26
C GLN A 373 -13.96 3.72 9.14
N GLY A 374 -14.69 3.17 10.12
CA GLY A 374 -16.14 3.13 10.15
C GLY A 374 -16.75 4.52 10.29
N GLN A 375 -16.18 5.37 11.14
CA GLN A 375 -16.55 6.79 11.24
C GLN A 375 -16.38 7.49 9.90
N TYR A 376 -15.20 7.38 9.27
CA TYR A 376 -14.95 7.96 7.94
C TYR A 376 -15.95 7.46 6.88
N VAL A 377 -16.19 6.16 6.80
CA VAL A 377 -17.13 5.61 5.81
C VAL A 377 -18.57 6.06 6.08
N SER A 378 -18.96 6.19 7.35
CA SER A 378 -20.32 6.58 7.74
C SER A 378 -20.70 7.99 7.26
N THR A 379 -19.73 8.89 7.02
CA THR A 379 -20.03 10.21 6.46
C THR A 379 -20.53 10.15 5.01
N PHE A 380 -20.23 9.07 4.27
CA PHE A 380 -20.60 8.92 2.85
C PHE A 380 -21.82 8.03 2.62
N LEU A 381 -22.20 7.19 3.57
CA LEU A 381 -23.28 6.20 3.38
C LEU A 381 -24.59 6.63 4.07
N PRO A 382 -25.77 6.43 3.46
CA PRO A 382 -27.04 6.76 4.07
C PRO A 382 -27.25 6.00 5.39
N PRO A 383 -27.73 6.63 6.47
CA PRO A 383 -28.03 5.93 7.73
C PRO A 383 -29.02 4.76 7.56
N ALA A 384 -29.98 4.87 6.63
CA ALA A 384 -30.90 3.79 6.29
C ALA A 384 -30.18 2.58 5.65
N PHE A 385 -29.13 2.80 4.87
CA PHE A 385 -28.29 1.72 4.32
C PHE A 385 -27.42 1.11 5.42
N LEU A 386 -26.73 1.94 6.23
CA LEU A 386 -25.87 1.49 7.32
C LEU A 386 -26.62 0.61 8.34
N ASN A 387 -27.88 0.95 8.65
CA ASN A 387 -28.75 0.19 9.55
C ASN A 387 -29.37 -1.07 8.91
N SER A 388 -29.16 -1.31 7.61
CA SER A 388 -29.62 -2.53 6.94
C SER A 388 -28.66 -3.71 7.17
N PRO A 389 -29.11 -4.97 7.05
CA PRO A 389 -28.22 -6.13 7.16
C PRO A 389 -27.06 -6.14 6.16
N SER A 390 -27.27 -5.59 4.95
CA SER A 390 -26.22 -5.44 3.93
C SER A 390 -25.19 -4.38 4.34
N GLY A 391 -25.64 -3.21 4.81
CA GLY A 391 -24.76 -2.15 5.30
C GLY A 391 -23.95 -2.60 6.51
N ALA A 392 -24.59 -3.21 7.51
CA ALA A 392 -23.91 -3.77 8.68
C ALA A 392 -22.85 -4.82 8.30
N LEU A 393 -23.19 -5.76 7.39
CA LEU A 393 -22.23 -6.73 6.89
C LEU A 393 -21.08 -6.05 6.13
N LEU A 394 -21.35 -5.09 5.25
CA LEU A 394 -20.34 -4.36 4.48
C LEU A 394 -19.37 -3.61 5.41
N MET A 395 -19.89 -2.92 6.44
CA MET A 395 -19.08 -2.25 7.46
C MET A 395 -18.22 -3.25 8.25
N SER A 396 -18.70 -4.47 8.49
CA SER A 396 -17.88 -5.52 9.12
C SER A 396 -16.80 -6.13 8.20
N ARG A 397 -16.96 -6.03 6.87
CA ARG A 397 -15.97 -6.49 5.87
C ARG A 397 -14.84 -5.49 5.63
N MET A 398 -15.14 -4.18 5.62
CA MET A 398 -14.16 -3.14 5.28
C MET A 398 -12.86 -3.19 6.13
N PRO A 399 -12.89 -3.41 7.46
CA PRO A 399 -11.67 -3.49 8.27
C PRO A 399 -10.83 -4.73 7.97
N ASN A 400 -11.47 -5.86 7.61
CA ASN A 400 -10.74 -7.10 7.31
C ASN A 400 -9.88 -6.97 6.03
N TRP A 401 -10.20 -6.05 5.12
CA TRP A 401 -9.55 -5.93 3.80
C TRP A 401 -8.90 -4.57 3.51
N LEU A 402 -9.50 -3.47 3.96
CA LEU A 402 -9.18 -2.10 3.52
C LEU A 402 -8.54 -1.21 4.62
N LEU A 403 -8.28 -1.78 5.80
CA LEU A 403 -7.57 -1.13 6.91
C LEU A 403 -6.13 -0.75 6.50
N GLY A 404 -5.53 0.24 7.16
CA GLY A 404 -4.27 0.86 6.74
C GLY A 404 -4.49 2.11 5.89
N ARG A 405 -4.02 2.13 4.65
CA ARG A 405 -3.99 3.36 3.83
C ARG A 405 -5.37 3.93 3.48
N TYR A 406 -5.61 5.18 3.87
CA TYR A 406 -6.81 5.98 3.56
C TYR A 406 -7.31 5.85 2.12
N ARG A 407 -6.40 5.90 1.13
CA ARG A 407 -6.75 5.84 -0.30
C ARG A 407 -7.45 4.53 -0.68
N SER A 408 -7.15 3.40 -0.04
CA SER A 408 -7.82 2.12 -0.31
C SER A 408 -9.32 2.20 0.00
N THR A 409 -9.64 2.68 1.20
CA THR A 409 -11.04 2.89 1.63
C THR A 409 -11.71 3.99 0.80
N ALA A 410 -11.04 5.13 0.58
CA ALA A 410 -11.60 6.26 -0.19
C ALA A 410 -11.87 5.91 -1.66
N SER A 411 -11.01 5.11 -2.30
CA SER A 411 -11.23 4.60 -3.66
C SER A 411 -12.37 3.60 -3.74
N PHE A 412 -12.61 2.80 -2.69
CA PHE A 412 -13.78 1.95 -2.60
C PHE A 412 -15.09 2.74 -2.33
N VAL A 413 -15.05 3.76 -1.46
CA VAL A 413 -16.16 4.70 -1.26
C VAL A 413 -16.53 5.42 -2.56
N TYR A 414 -15.55 5.92 -3.33
CA TYR A 414 -15.79 6.49 -4.66
C TYR A 414 -16.50 5.49 -5.59
N ALA A 415 -16.02 4.24 -5.61
CA ALA A 415 -16.62 3.18 -6.42
C ALA A 415 -18.07 2.87 -6.02
N LEU A 416 -18.37 2.78 -4.72
CA LEU A 416 -19.72 2.58 -4.18
C LEU A 416 -20.68 3.71 -4.58
N LEU A 417 -20.26 4.96 -4.38
CA LEU A 417 -21.06 6.15 -4.72
C LEU A 417 -21.34 6.23 -6.22
N SER A 418 -20.35 5.88 -7.05
CA SER A 418 -20.46 5.88 -8.52
C SER A 418 -21.49 4.87 -9.06
N GLU A 419 -21.83 3.85 -8.26
CA GLU A 419 -22.81 2.80 -8.60
C GLU A 419 -24.11 2.92 -7.78
N GLY A 420 -24.31 4.05 -7.10
CA GLY A 420 -25.55 4.34 -6.36
C GLY A 420 -25.88 3.34 -5.26
N LEU A 421 -24.87 2.65 -4.71
CA LEU A 421 -24.99 1.56 -3.72
C LEU A 421 -25.87 0.37 -4.18
N GLN A 422 -26.03 0.12 -5.48
CA GLN A 422 -26.90 -0.96 -5.99
C GLN A 422 -26.41 -2.38 -5.64
N THR A 423 -25.10 -2.63 -5.67
CA THR A 423 -24.50 -3.98 -5.47
C THR A 423 -23.22 -3.93 -4.62
N PRO A 424 -23.32 -3.50 -3.34
CA PRO A 424 -22.18 -3.20 -2.50
C PRO A 424 -21.25 -4.39 -2.24
N HIS A 425 -21.77 -5.62 -2.09
CA HIS A 425 -20.95 -6.79 -1.79
C HIS A 425 -20.21 -7.29 -3.03
N THR A 426 -20.89 -7.38 -4.18
CA THR A 426 -20.30 -7.69 -5.50
C THR A 426 -19.27 -6.66 -5.88
N ARG A 427 -19.52 -5.39 -5.53
CA ARG A 427 -18.55 -4.33 -5.80
C ARG A 427 -17.33 -4.41 -4.89
N PHE A 428 -17.49 -4.78 -3.63
CA PHE A 428 -16.38 -5.04 -2.72
C PHE A 428 -15.53 -6.22 -3.18
N ASP A 429 -16.15 -7.35 -3.55
CA ASP A 429 -15.47 -8.50 -4.19
C ASP A 429 -14.63 -8.06 -5.40
N THR A 430 -15.26 -7.34 -6.33
CA THR A 430 -14.63 -6.85 -7.57
C THR A 430 -13.50 -5.86 -7.28
N TYR A 431 -13.64 -5.04 -6.23
CA TYR A 431 -12.61 -4.11 -5.78
C TYR A 431 -11.40 -4.88 -5.25
N VAL A 432 -11.58 -5.79 -4.27
CA VAL A 432 -10.50 -6.59 -3.70
C VAL A 432 -9.82 -7.42 -4.79
N GLN A 433 -10.59 -8.15 -5.61
CA GLN A 433 -10.06 -8.92 -6.74
C GLN A 433 -9.32 -8.05 -7.76
N GLY A 434 -9.73 -6.79 -7.92
CA GLY A 434 -9.03 -5.79 -8.71
C GLY A 434 -7.60 -5.48 -8.22
N HIS A 435 -7.31 -5.70 -6.94
CA HIS A 435 -6.02 -5.44 -6.28
C HIS A 435 -5.21 -6.72 -6.02
N THR A 436 -5.84 -7.76 -5.50
CA THR A 436 -5.19 -9.01 -5.06
C THR A 436 -5.20 -10.13 -6.11
N ARG A 437 -6.11 -10.05 -7.10
CA ARG A 437 -6.58 -11.16 -7.98
C ARG A 437 -7.38 -12.26 -7.28
N TYR A 438 -7.14 -12.50 -5.99
CA TYR A 438 -8.01 -13.31 -5.13
C TYR A 438 -9.42 -12.71 -5.02
N ARG A 439 -10.44 -13.56 -5.09
CA ARG A 439 -11.84 -13.16 -4.87
C ARG A 439 -12.27 -13.49 -3.43
N PRO A 440 -12.74 -12.52 -2.64
CA PRO A 440 -13.30 -12.78 -1.31
C PRO A 440 -14.50 -13.74 -1.34
N MET A 441 -14.63 -14.52 -0.28
CA MET A 441 -15.72 -15.50 -0.09
C MET A 441 -16.60 -15.18 1.15
N ASP A 442 -16.25 -14.14 1.90
CA ASP A 442 -16.84 -13.70 3.18
C ASP A 442 -18.22 -13.03 3.07
N ALA A 443 -18.82 -12.97 1.87
CA ALA A 443 -20.21 -12.53 1.64
C ALA A 443 -20.86 -13.21 0.42
N LEU A 444 -20.51 -14.48 0.17
CA LEU A 444 -20.92 -15.19 -1.05
C LEU A 444 -22.45 -15.17 -1.29
N GLU A 445 -23.26 -15.31 -0.24
CA GLU A 445 -24.72 -15.29 -0.33
C GLU A 445 -25.25 -13.94 -0.82
N GLN A 446 -24.71 -12.83 -0.32
CA GLN A 446 -25.13 -11.47 -0.68
C GLN A 446 -24.68 -11.14 -2.11
N VAL A 447 -23.48 -11.59 -2.50
CA VAL A 447 -22.98 -11.45 -3.89
C VAL A 447 -23.81 -12.29 -4.87
N ILE A 448 -24.35 -13.42 -4.46
CA ILE A 448 -25.31 -14.20 -5.26
C ILE A 448 -26.66 -13.49 -5.35
N ALA A 449 -27.15 -12.91 -4.24
CA ALA A 449 -28.42 -12.19 -4.19
C ALA A 449 -28.44 -10.88 -5.01
N GLU A 450 -27.32 -10.16 -5.06
CA GLU A 450 -27.11 -8.98 -5.91
C GLU A 450 -27.03 -9.31 -7.42
N GLY A 451 -26.68 -10.55 -7.76
CA GLY A 451 -26.66 -11.05 -9.14
C GLY A 451 -25.47 -10.60 -10.00
N ARG A 452 -25.55 -10.85 -11.32
CA ARG A 452 -24.47 -10.56 -12.27
C ARG A 452 -24.72 -9.26 -13.05
N GLN A 453 -23.95 -8.24 -12.72
CA GLN A 453 -23.83 -6.98 -13.47
C GLN A 453 -22.68 -7.02 -14.50
N ARG A 454 -22.67 -6.10 -15.46
CA ARG A 454 -21.56 -5.91 -16.42
C ARG A 454 -20.81 -4.61 -16.15
N TRP A 455 -19.55 -4.70 -15.75
CA TRP A 455 -18.77 -3.57 -15.26
C TRP A 455 -17.71 -3.08 -16.26
N ASN A 456 -17.74 -1.78 -16.58
CA ASN A 456 -16.71 -1.08 -17.34
C ASN A 456 -15.84 -0.19 -16.42
N TRP A 457 -15.42 -0.70 -15.26
CA TRP A 457 -14.57 0.07 -14.34
C TRP A 457 -13.15 0.21 -14.88
N GLN A 458 -12.75 1.44 -15.22
CA GLN A 458 -11.33 1.77 -15.34
C GLN A 458 -10.71 1.76 -13.95
N LYS A 459 -9.66 0.95 -13.74
CA LYS A 459 -8.92 0.91 -12.48
C LYS A 459 -8.24 2.26 -12.22
N SER A 460 -8.86 3.08 -11.39
CA SER A 460 -8.32 4.39 -10.95
C SER A 460 -7.14 4.25 -9.97
N PHE A 461 -7.08 3.13 -9.24
CA PHE A 461 -5.96 2.73 -8.39
C PHE A 461 -5.16 1.60 -9.04
N ILE A 462 -3.83 1.70 -9.00
CA ILE A 462 -2.91 0.69 -9.53
C ILE A 462 -2.52 -0.28 -8.40
N PRO A 463 -2.73 -1.60 -8.55
CA PRO A 463 -2.32 -2.59 -7.55
C PRO A 463 -0.82 -2.57 -7.27
N ALA A 464 -0.42 -2.99 -6.08
CA ALA A 464 1.00 -3.16 -5.75
C ALA A 464 1.67 -4.17 -6.69
N ASN A 465 2.81 -3.81 -7.28
CA ASN A 465 3.46 -4.61 -8.33
C ASN A 465 4.58 -5.49 -7.78
N PHE A 466 4.27 -6.76 -7.54
CA PHE A 466 5.19 -7.76 -7.00
C PHE A 466 6.13 -8.40 -8.04
N ASP A 467 6.10 -7.97 -9.31
CA ASP A 467 6.95 -8.55 -10.38
C ASP A 467 8.43 -8.14 -10.27
N ASN A 468 8.74 -7.03 -9.58
CA ASN A 468 10.09 -6.44 -9.49
C ASN A 468 10.58 -6.26 -8.03
N ILE A 469 10.27 -7.25 -7.19
CA ILE A 469 10.74 -7.33 -5.80
C ILE A 469 12.05 -8.15 -5.75
N PRO A 470 13.13 -7.63 -5.14
CA PRO A 470 14.37 -8.36 -4.88
C PRO A 470 14.15 -9.67 -4.08
N PRO A 471 14.96 -10.72 -4.27
CA PRO A 471 14.77 -12.01 -3.60
C PRO A 471 14.76 -11.92 -2.06
N ASP A 472 15.64 -11.09 -1.51
CA ASP A 472 15.71 -10.75 -0.08
C ASP A 472 14.38 -10.18 0.45
N LEU A 473 13.80 -9.21 -0.26
CA LEU A 473 12.51 -8.62 0.10
C LEU A 473 11.32 -9.57 -0.17
N LYS A 474 11.44 -10.52 -1.11
CA LYS A 474 10.47 -11.61 -1.31
C LYS A 474 10.49 -12.56 -0.11
N ASP A 475 11.66 -12.95 0.37
CA ASP A 475 11.79 -13.90 1.46
C ASP A 475 11.23 -13.32 2.79
N ILE A 476 11.31 -11.99 3.00
CA ILE A 476 10.57 -11.29 4.06
C ILE A 476 9.04 -11.43 3.89
N PHE A 477 8.52 -11.24 2.69
CA PHE A 477 7.08 -11.43 2.43
C PHE A 477 6.62 -12.86 2.72
N LEU A 478 7.43 -13.87 2.37
CA LEU A 478 7.13 -15.27 2.68
C LEU A 478 7.11 -15.53 4.19
N GLU A 479 8.11 -15.06 4.93
CA GLU A 479 8.14 -15.21 6.39
C GLU A 479 6.92 -14.57 7.08
N VAL A 480 6.51 -13.37 6.63
CA VAL A 480 5.31 -12.68 7.13
C VAL A 480 4.04 -13.49 6.83
N LEU A 481 3.89 -14.03 5.62
CA LEU A 481 2.71 -14.83 5.24
C LEU A 481 2.62 -16.15 6.02
N TYR A 482 3.74 -16.87 6.14
CA TYR A 482 3.79 -18.11 6.93
C TYR A 482 3.51 -17.82 8.42
N ARG A 483 4.03 -16.71 8.98
CA ARG A 483 3.72 -16.26 10.35
C ARG A 483 2.23 -15.96 10.55
N TYR A 484 1.59 -15.25 9.62
CA TYR A 484 0.15 -14.96 9.69
C TYR A 484 -0.68 -16.25 9.69
N MET A 485 -0.38 -17.19 8.79
CA MET A 485 -1.01 -18.52 8.73
C MET A 485 -0.86 -19.30 10.04
N ALA A 486 0.35 -19.42 10.58
CA ALA A 486 0.61 -20.22 11.77
C ALA A 486 0.05 -19.60 13.07
N THR A 487 0.13 -18.27 13.21
CA THR A 487 -0.04 -17.59 14.51
C THR A 487 -1.22 -16.62 14.58
N HIS A 488 -1.78 -16.21 13.44
CA HIS A 488 -2.74 -15.10 13.33
C HIS A 488 -2.24 -13.80 14.01
N HIS A 489 -0.93 -13.57 14.09
CA HIS A 489 -0.34 -12.34 14.63
C HIS A 489 0.48 -11.60 13.57
N PRO A 490 0.42 -10.26 13.53
CA PRO A 490 1.29 -9.47 12.66
C PRO A 490 2.78 -9.70 12.98
N PRO A 491 3.67 -9.43 12.01
CA PRO A 491 5.10 -9.33 12.28
C PRO A 491 5.40 -8.13 13.21
N PRO A 492 6.52 -8.15 13.96
CA PRO A 492 7.02 -6.95 14.62
C PRO A 492 7.33 -5.84 13.59
N THR A 493 7.36 -4.58 14.04
CA THR A 493 7.70 -3.47 13.14
C THR A 493 9.17 -3.49 12.77
N PHE A 494 9.45 -3.42 11.47
CA PHE A 494 10.79 -3.41 10.89
C PHE A 494 11.46 -2.03 11.02
N SER A 495 12.79 -2.01 10.90
CA SER A 495 13.62 -0.78 10.89
C SER A 495 13.48 0.01 9.58
N ASP A 496 14.17 1.15 9.50
CA ASP A 496 14.26 1.99 8.30
C ASP A 496 15.03 1.33 7.13
N GLU A 497 15.71 0.20 7.36
CA GLU A 497 16.29 -0.64 6.30
C GLU A 497 15.26 -1.04 5.24
N LEU A 498 13.99 -1.27 5.65
CA LEU A 498 12.90 -1.62 4.74
C LEU A 498 12.16 -0.42 4.13
N ILE A 499 12.69 0.81 4.24
CA ILE A 499 12.06 2.01 3.65
C ILE A 499 11.87 1.90 2.12
N GLY A 500 12.69 1.08 1.43
CA GLY A 500 12.51 0.77 0.01
C GLY A 500 11.19 0.04 -0.32
N LEU A 501 10.60 -0.69 0.63
CA LEU A 501 9.26 -1.27 0.47
C LEU A 501 8.17 -0.19 0.60
N VAL A 502 8.39 0.83 1.43
CA VAL A 502 7.49 2.00 1.54
C VAL A 502 7.52 2.80 0.23
N GLY A 503 8.71 3.00 -0.35
CA GLY A 503 8.92 3.63 -1.66
C GLY A 503 8.16 2.93 -2.80
N LYS A 504 8.15 1.60 -2.81
CA LYS A 504 7.39 0.77 -3.76
C LYS A 504 5.91 0.59 -3.40
N GLY A 505 5.45 1.09 -2.26
CA GLY A 505 4.07 0.94 -1.79
C GLY A 505 3.70 -0.46 -1.27
N HIS A 506 4.70 -1.29 -0.94
CA HIS A 506 4.57 -2.63 -0.34
C HIS A 506 4.60 -2.65 1.19
N ALA A 507 4.99 -1.53 1.80
CA ALA A 507 5.00 -1.33 3.26
C ALA A 507 4.55 0.10 3.57
N ARG A 508 4.40 0.44 4.85
CA ARG A 508 4.10 1.81 5.32
C ARG A 508 4.87 2.15 6.60
N CYS A 509 5.16 3.43 6.82
CA CYS A 509 5.72 3.91 8.09
C CYS A 509 4.60 4.16 9.10
N LEU A 510 4.81 3.77 10.36
CA LEU A 510 3.88 3.93 11.49
C LEU A 510 4.20 5.12 12.40
N ASP A 511 5.44 5.57 12.42
CA ASP A 511 5.90 6.69 13.23
C ASP A 511 6.08 7.97 12.40
N ASN A 512 6.49 9.06 13.05
CA ASN A 512 6.70 10.35 12.39
C ASN A 512 8.11 10.50 11.78
N ASN A 513 9.05 9.60 12.10
CA ASN A 513 10.48 9.76 11.89
C ASN A 513 11.12 8.62 11.06
N LEU A 514 10.29 7.83 10.36
CA LEU A 514 10.67 6.75 9.44
C LEU A 514 11.31 5.51 10.09
N SER A 515 11.36 5.39 11.42
CA SER A 515 12.09 4.30 12.10
C SER A 515 11.31 2.99 12.26
N ARG A 516 9.99 3.01 12.03
CA ARG A 516 9.10 1.84 12.15
C ARG A 516 8.30 1.63 10.89
N VAL A 517 8.70 0.62 10.11
CA VAL A 517 8.03 0.15 8.90
C VAL A 517 7.17 -1.07 9.23
N THR A 518 6.01 -1.22 8.57
CA THR A 518 5.14 -2.40 8.71
C THR A 518 4.61 -2.91 7.36
N ILE A 519 4.31 -4.21 7.35
CA ILE A 519 3.69 -4.96 6.25
C ILE A 519 2.44 -5.65 6.82
N ASP A 520 1.42 -4.86 7.14
CA ASP A 520 0.18 -5.32 7.79
C ASP A 520 -1.08 -5.23 6.92
N GLU A 521 -1.02 -4.61 5.74
CA GLU A 521 -2.20 -4.32 4.92
C GLU A 521 -2.71 -5.55 4.12
N PRO A 522 -3.97 -6.00 4.31
CA PRO A 522 -4.49 -7.22 3.69
C PRO A 522 -4.42 -7.27 2.16
N LEU A 523 -4.73 -6.16 1.46
CA LEU A 523 -4.59 -6.10 -0.01
C LEU A 523 -3.14 -6.34 -0.47
N THR A 524 -2.16 -5.96 0.35
CA THR A 524 -0.73 -6.14 0.04
C THR A 524 -0.30 -7.56 0.38
N LEU A 525 -0.71 -8.09 1.54
CA LEU A 525 -0.39 -9.46 1.97
C LEU A 525 -1.02 -10.51 1.06
N VAL A 526 -2.33 -10.43 0.79
CA VAL A 526 -3.00 -11.39 -0.11
C VAL A 526 -2.52 -11.21 -1.56
N GLY A 527 -2.17 -10.00 -2.00
CA GLY A 527 -1.51 -9.77 -3.29
C GLY A 527 -0.12 -10.43 -3.40
N ALA A 528 0.67 -10.41 -2.32
CA ALA A 528 1.93 -11.14 -2.23
C ALA A 528 1.72 -12.66 -2.22
N ALA A 529 0.72 -13.15 -1.49
CA ALA A 529 0.36 -14.56 -1.46
C ALA A 529 0.00 -15.07 -2.85
N VAL A 530 -0.87 -14.37 -3.60
CA VAL A 530 -1.23 -14.77 -4.98
C VAL A 530 0.00 -14.72 -5.91
N LYS A 531 0.91 -13.75 -5.73
CA LYS A 531 2.12 -13.68 -6.55
C LYS A 531 3.08 -14.85 -6.33
N TYR A 532 3.30 -15.24 -5.07
CA TYR A 532 4.39 -16.16 -4.70
C TYR A 532 3.92 -17.60 -4.48
N LEU A 533 2.69 -17.79 -3.99
CA LEU A 533 2.09 -19.07 -3.63
C LEU A 533 0.79 -19.27 -4.44
N PRO A 534 0.85 -19.19 -5.79
CA PRO A 534 -0.32 -18.90 -6.62
C PRO A 534 -1.39 -20.00 -6.55
N HIS A 535 -2.65 -19.57 -6.47
CA HIS A 535 -3.78 -20.48 -6.37
C HIS A 535 -4.05 -21.22 -7.70
N PRO A 536 -4.30 -22.55 -7.73
CA PRO A 536 -4.41 -23.32 -8.97
C PRO A 536 -5.57 -22.89 -9.89
N SER A 537 -6.61 -22.24 -9.35
CA SER A 537 -7.72 -21.72 -10.16
C SER A 537 -7.39 -20.43 -10.94
N GLU A 538 -6.24 -19.78 -10.69
CA GLU A 538 -5.80 -18.60 -11.46
C GLU A 538 -5.07 -18.97 -12.77
N ARG A 539 -4.95 -20.27 -13.09
CA ARG A 539 -4.41 -20.76 -14.38
C ARG A 539 -4.99 -19.98 -15.57
N PRO A 540 -4.19 -19.19 -16.31
CA PRO A 540 -4.67 -18.49 -17.49
C PRO A 540 -5.09 -19.51 -18.54
N ALA A 541 -6.36 -19.48 -18.97
CA ALA A 541 -6.98 -20.48 -19.86
C ALA A 541 -6.40 -20.53 -21.31
N VAL A 542 -5.23 -19.94 -21.53
CA VAL A 542 -4.57 -19.76 -22.83
C VAL A 542 -3.05 -20.05 -22.75
N GLU A 543 -2.43 -20.02 -21.57
CA GLU A 543 -1.02 -20.43 -21.45
C GLU A 543 -0.90 -21.96 -21.46
N GLN A 544 -0.17 -22.49 -22.44
CA GLN A 544 0.07 -23.93 -22.53
C GLN A 544 0.94 -24.38 -21.34
N TYR A 545 0.51 -25.42 -20.64
CA TYR A 545 1.31 -26.07 -19.61
C TYR A 545 2.60 -26.63 -20.21
N ILE A 546 3.73 -26.01 -19.88
CA ILE A 546 5.08 -26.44 -20.28
C ILE A 546 5.74 -27.02 -19.03
N PRO A 547 5.90 -28.35 -18.91
CA PRO A 547 6.56 -28.97 -17.76
C PRO A 547 7.95 -28.36 -17.51
N GLY A 548 8.20 -27.90 -16.28
CA GLY A 548 9.45 -27.26 -15.90
C GLY A 548 9.56 -25.76 -16.20
N HIS A 549 8.50 -25.11 -16.70
CA HIS A 549 8.47 -23.65 -16.84
C HIS A 549 8.25 -22.98 -15.47
N PRO A 550 8.89 -21.83 -15.18
CA PRO A 550 8.69 -21.10 -13.91
C PRO A 550 7.29 -20.48 -13.71
N ASN A 551 6.33 -20.76 -14.61
CA ASN A 551 4.90 -20.44 -14.45
C ASN A 551 4.08 -21.67 -13.99
N ASN A 552 4.72 -22.78 -13.61
CA ASN A 552 4.02 -23.96 -13.11
C ASN A 552 3.33 -23.65 -11.77
N TYR A 553 2.01 -23.46 -11.80
CA TYR A 553 1.15 -23.40 -10.63
C TYR A 553 1.21 -24.76 -9.90
N PRO A 554 1.81 -24.84 -8.69
CA PRO A 554 1.86 -26.08 -7.93
C PRO A 554 0.45 -26.50 -7.55
N GLU A 555 0.13 -27.78 -7.73
CA GLU A 555 -1.19 -28.33 -7.35
C GLU A 555 -1.26 -28.60 -5.83
N THR A 556 -0.11 -28.52 -5.16
CA THR A 556 0.19 -29.13 -3.87
C THR A 556 0.97 -28.17 -2.95
N PHE A 557 0.79 -28.31 -1.64
CA PHE A 557 1.55 -27.54 -0.64
C PHE A 557 3.07 -27.74 -0.78
N LEU A 558 3.51 -28.99 -1.00
CA LEU A 558 4.92 -29.31 -1.12
C LEU A 558 5.56 -28.68 -2.37
N GLY A 559 4.83 -28.62 -3.48
CA GLY A 559 5.24 -27.89 -4.68
C GLY A 559 5.43 -26.39 -4.42
N SER A 560 4.53 -25.76 -3.65
CA SER A 560 4.68 -24.37 -3.22
C SER A 560 5.89 -24.12 -2.32
N LEU A 561 6.12 -25.00 -1.33
CA LEU A 561 7.33 -24.93 -0.50
C LEU A 561 8.60 -25.14 -1.33
N ARG A 562 8.60 -26.04 -2.33
CA ARG A 562 9.75 -26.25 -3.22
C ARG A 562 10.05 -25.01 -4.07
N LEU A 563 9.03 -24.28 -4.50
CA LEU A 563 9.16 -23.01 -5.23
C LEU A 563 9.57 -21.83 -4.33
N ASN A 564 9.25 -21.88 -3.02
CA ASN A 564 9.38 -20.79 -2.06
C ASN A 564 9.93 -21.27 -0.70
N ALA A 565 11.05 -22.00 -0.75
CA ALA A 565 11.59 -22.67 0.41
C ALA A 565 11.90 -21.67 1.54
N PRO A 566 11.45 -21.93 2.79
CA PRO A 566 11.71 -21.06 3.93
C PRO A 566 13.22 -20.90 4.16
N ARG A 567 13.61 -19.70 4.60
CA ARG A 567 15.03 -19.29 4.74
C ARG A 567 15.52 -19.20 6.18
N SER A 568 14.59 -19.17 7.13
CA SER A 568 14.84 -18.99 8.56
C SER A 568 14.20 -20.15 9.34
N PRO A 569 14.76 -20.59 10.48
CA PRO A 569 14.12 -21.60 11.33
C PRO A 569 12.69 -21.22 11.72
N GLN A 570 12.43 -19.92 11.92
CA GLN A 570 11.09 -19.38 12.19
C GLN A 570 10.15 -19.59 10.99
N SER A 571 10.53 -19.14 9.78
CA SER A 571 9.70 -19.31 8.58
C SER A 571 9.44 -20.79 8.26
N PHE A 572 10.39 -21.67 8.51
CA PHE A 572 10.19 -23.12 8.33
C PHE A 572 9.27 -23.70 9.41
N SER A 573 9.43 -23.32 10.67
CA SER A 573 8.55 -23.75 11.77
C SER A 573 7.10 -23.31 11.56
N HIS A 574 6.87 -22.11 11.03
CA HIS A 574 5.54 -21.67 10.62
C HIS A 574 4.92 -22.56 9.52
N CYS A 575 5.70 -23.03 8.54
CA CYS A 575 5.21 -23.99 7.54
C CYS A 575 4.94 -25.38 8.16
N LEU A 576 5.77 -25.81 9.10
CA LEU A 576 5.63 -27.08 9.80
C LEU A 576 4.36 -27.13 10.66
N VAL A 577 3.97 -26.01 11.30
CA VAL A 577 2.68 -25.88 12.03
C VAL A 577 1.49 -26.27 11.15
N PHE A 578 1.38 -25.72 9.93
CA PHE A 578 0.30 -26.04 9.00
C PHE A 578 0.38 -27.49 8.50
N TYR A 579 1.58 -27.95 8.10
CA TYR A 579 1.79 -29.33 7.64
C TYR A 579 1.37 -30.36 8.70
N LEU A 580 1.85 -30.20 9.93
CA LEU A 580 1.59 -31.14 11.03
C LEU A 580 0.11 -31.12 11.46
N ALA A 581 -0.56 -29.96 11.39
CA ALA A 581 -2.00 -29.88 11.61
C ALA A 581 -2.79 -30.69 10.56
N CYS A 582 -2.45 -30.55 9.27
CA CYS A 582 -3.11 -31.30 8.21
C CYS A 582 -2.86 -32.81 8.33
N ILE A 583 -1.61 -33.25 8.54
CA ILE A 583 -1.24 -34.67 8.65
C ILE A 583 -1.92 -35.37 9.82
N PHE A 584 -1.87 -34.77 11.02
CA PHE A 584 -2.37 -35.38 12.25
C PHE A 584 -3.84 -35.06 12.57
N SER A 585 -4.56 -34.47 11.60
CA SER A 585 -6.04 -34.42 11.60
C SER A 585 -6.65 -35.83 11.60
N GLN A 586 -6.07 -36.72 10.81
CA GLN A 586 -6.41 -38.14 10.77
C GLN A 586 -5.42 -38.96 11.61
N PRO A 587 -5.87 -40.04 12.29
CA PRO A 587 -4.97 -40.90 13.07
C PRO A 587 -3.90 -41.57 12.18
N ARG A 588 -2.64 -41.15 12.29
CA ARG A 588 -1.50 -41.68 11.51
C ARG A 588 -0.41 -42.26 12.37
N SER A 589 0.24 -43.32 11.90
CA SER A 589 1.38 -43.91 12.61
C SER A 589 2.53 -42.91 12.67
N LEU A 590 3.18 -42.76 13.83
CA LEU A 590 4.38 -41.92 13.91
C LEU A 590 5.50 -42.45 12.99
N ALA A 591 5.51 -43.75 12.70
CA ALA A 591 6.41 -44.40 11.74
C ALA A 591 6.08 -44.10 10.26
N GLU A 592 4.92 -43.54 9.95
CA GLU A 592 4.56 -43.08 8.60
C GLU A 592 4.99 -41.63 8.36
N VAL A 593 5.19 -40.83 9.42
CA VAL A 593 5.55 -39.40 9.36
C VAL A 593 7.02 -39.14 9.70
N PHE A 594 7.62 -39.96 10.57
CA PHE A 594 8.97 -39.76 11.09
C PHE A 594 9.91 -40.94 10.81
N ASN A 595 11.12 -40.62 10.35
CA ASN A 595 12.20 -41.57 10.05
C ASN A 595 13.00 -41.87 11.32
N PHE A 596 12.96 -43.11 11.79
CA PHE A 596 13.69 -43.55 12.99
C PHE A 596 15.03 -44.21 12.63
N PRO A 597 16.19 -43.69 13.09
CA PRO A 597 17.52 -44.18 12.69
C PRO A 597 17.92 -45.55 13.28
N TYR A 598 17.05 -46.16 14.10
CA TYR A 598 17.26 -47.48 14.70
C TYR A 598 15.95 -48.27 14.75
N LYS A 599 16.01 -49.50 15.28
CA LYS A 599 14.85 -50.40 15.45
C LYS A 599 13.62 -49.64 16.00
N LEU A 600 12.65 -49.42 15.11
CA LEU A 600 11.41 -48.68 15.32
C LEU A 600 10.74 -48.99 16.68
N PRO A 601 10.52 -48.00 17.56
CA PRO A 601 9.86 -48.21 18.83
C PRO A 601 8.42 -48.74 18.69
N ALA A 602 7.97 -49.54 19.66
CA ALA A 602 6.60 -50.09 19.61
C ALA A 602 5.51 -49.01 19.74
N TRP A 603 5.79 -47.91 20.47
CA TRP A 603 4.87 -46.78 20.60
C TRP A 603 4.80 -45.93 19.31
N ALA A 604 5.88 -45.88 18.52
CA ALA A 604 5.92 -45.17 17.25
C ALA A 604 5.10 -45.86 16.14
N LYS A 605 4.64 -47.10 16.38
CA LYS A 605 3.69 -47.81 15.49
C LYS A 605 2.21 -47.50 15.80
N GLN A 606 1.94 -46.70 16.84
CA GLN A 606 0.57 -46.33 17.17
C GLN A 606 0.13 -45.18 16.28
N ALA A 607 -1.13 -45.24 15.83
CA ALA A 607 -1.78 -44.08 15.26
C ALA A 607 -1.80 -42.94 16.29
N ALA A 608 -1.60 -41.72 15.82
CA ALA A 608 -1.50 -40.52 16.62
C ALA A 608 -2.34 -39.39 16.01
N GLN A 609 -2.87 -38.50 16.85
CA GLN A 609 -3.60 -37.30 16.46
C GLN A 609 -3.05 -36.06 17.17
N LEU A 610 -3.16 -34.90 16.52
CA LEU A 610 -2.78 -33.62 17.11
C LEU A 610 -3.83 -33.16 18.11
N VAL A 611 -3.38 -32.75 19.30
CA VAL A 611 -4.26 -32.22 20.35
C VAL A 611 -3.81 -30.85 20.83
N LYS A 612 -4.78 -30.00 21.16
CA LYS A 612 -4.58 -28.79 21.95
C LYS A 612 -5.09 -29.03 23.38
N PHE A 613 -4.30 -28.60 24.36
CA PHE A 613 -4.66 -28.63 25.78
C PHE A 613 -5.16 -27.27 26.24
N HIS A 614 -6.07 -27.28 27.21
CA HIS A 614 -6.67 -26.08 27.80
C HIS A 614 -7.19 -26.40 29.21
N ARG A 615 -7.32 -25.38 30.07
CA ARG A 615 -7.95 -25.54 31.39
C ARG A 615 -9.45 -25.28 31.29
N GLY A 616 -10.26 -26.23 31.75
CA GLY A 616 -11.71 -26.06 31.84
C GLY A 616 -12.13 -25.20 33.04
N ASN A 617 -13.43 -24.91 33.14
CA ASN A 617 -14.02 -24.23 34.32
C ASN A 617 -13.81 -25.00 35.64
N SER A 618 -13.44 -26.28 35.55
CA SER A 618 -13.13 -27.21 36.64
C SER A 618 -11.73 -27.02 37.24
N LEU A 619 -10.85 -26.21 36.62
CA LEU A 619 -9.39 -26.21 36.79
C LEU A 619 -8.70 -27.51 36.34
N GLU A 620 -9.44 -28.50 35.83
CA GLU A 620 -8.85 -29.71 35.24
C GLU A 620 -8.31 -29.43 33.83
N VAL A 621 -7.31 -30.22 33.44
CA VAL A 621 -6.68 -30.14 32.12
C VAL A 621 -7.50 -30.95 31.12
N GLU A 622 -8.20 -30.25 30.24
CA GLU A 622 -8.98 -30.82 29.16
C GLU A 622 -8.19 -30.76 27.84
N HIS A 623 -8.52 -31.63 26.89
CA HIS A 623 -7.91 -31.65 25.56
C HIS A 623 -8.96 -31.79 24.47
N THR A 624 -8.66 -31.23 23.30
CA THR A 624 -9.44 -31.45 22.08
C THR A 624 -8.50 -31.84 20.95
N VAL A 625 -8.90 -32.82 20.13
CA VAL A 625 -8.27 -33.05 18.82
C VAL A 625 -8.38 -31.78 17.97
N VAL A 626 -7.35 -31.47 17.22
CA VAL A 626 -7.33 -30.29 16.32
C VAL A 626 -8.08 -30.61 15.03
N ASP A 627 -9.06 -29.78 14.72
CA ASP A 627 -9.77 -29.79 13.44
C ASP A 627 -8.87 -29.11 12.38
N PRO A 628 -8.58 -29.74 11.23
CA PRO A 628 -7.74 -29.15 10.18
C PRO A 628 -8.40 -27.95 9.48
N ASP A 629 -9.74 -27.87 9.48
CA ASP A 629 -10.51 -26.86 8.76
C ASP A 629 -10.85 -25.64 9.65
N ASP A 630 -10.54 -25.67 10.96
CA ASP A 630 -10.67 -24.53 11.88
C ASP A 630 -9.53 -23.50 11.70
N TYR A 631 -9.48 -22.87 10.53
CA TYR A 631 -8.64 -21.70 10.28
C TYR A 631 -9.15 -20.42 10.97
N SER A 632 -10.08 -20.52 11.93
CA SER A 632 -10.56 -19.37 12.71
C SER A 632 -9.68 -19.11 13.95
N ALA A 633 -9.16 -20.18 14.55
CA ALA A 633 -8.23 -20.13 15.68
C ALA A 633 -6.77 -20.23 15.19
N PRO A 634 -5.81 -19.56 15.87
CA PRO A 634 -4.39 -19.73 15.54
C PRO A 634 -3.92 -21.13 15.93
N LEU A 635 -3.16 -21.76 15.05
CA LEU A 635 -2.56 -23.07 15.32
C LEU A 635 -1.43 -22.97 16.36
N ALA A 636 -0.64 -21.90 16.32
CA ALA A 636 0.56 -21.71 17.15
C ALA A 636 0.55 -20.41 17.98
N THR A 637 1.03 -20.51 19.21
CA THR A 637 1.42 -19.36 20.04
C THR A 637 2.91 -19.05 19.82
N PRO A 638 3.28 -17.85 19.34
CA PRO A 638 4.63 -17.35 19.44
C PRO A 638 4.89 -16.86 20.87
N THR A 639 6.00 -17.31 21.47
CA THR A 639 6.41 -16.93 22.82
C THR A 639 7.58 -15.94 22.78
N THR A 640 7.73 -15.13 23.83
CA THR A 640 8.82 -14.13 23.95
C THR A 640 9.81 -14.45 25.07
N SER A 641 9.46 -15.41 25.94
CA SER A 641 10.28 -15.84 27.07
C SER A 641 10.10 -17.33 27.39
N LEU A 642 10.99 -17.86 28.23
CA LEU A 642 10.81 -19.17 28.85
C LEU A 642 9.54 -19.21 29.73
N GLU A 643 9.14 -18.10 30.36
CA GLU A 643 7.91 -18.06 31.17
C GLU A 643 6.63 -18.12 30.33
N ASP A 644 6.60 -17.48 29.15
CA ASP A 644 5.53 -17.68 28.16
C ASP A 644 5.48 -19.15 27.69
N THR A 645 6.65 -19.75 27.44
CA THR A 645 6.77 -21.16 27.03
C THR A 645 6.24 -22.10 28.12
N ILE A 646 6.53 -21.80 29.39
CA ILE A 646 5.97 -22.51 30.54
C ILE A 646 4.46 -22.31 30.63
N SER A 647 3.95 -21.10 30.45
CA SER A 647 2.50 -20.81 30.51
C SER A 647 1.73 -21.56 29.41
N TRP A 648 2.34 -21.76 28.23
CA TRP A 648 1.80 -22.66 27.20
C TRP A 648 1.87 -24.14 27.61
N LEU A 649 3.00 -24.61 28.17
CA LEU A 649 3.14 -25.99 28.69
C LEU A 649 2.19 -26.28 29.86
N GLU A 650 1.81 -25.25 30.63
CA GLU A 650 0.82 -25.28 31.71
C GLU A 650 -0.62 -25.02 31.21
N HIS A 651 -0.80 -24.93 29.89
CA HIS A 651 -2.05 -24.93 29.12
C HIS A 651 -2.92 -23.66 29.18
N GLU A 652 -2.29 -22.50 29.33
CA GLU A 652 -3.00 -21.22 29.51
C GLU A 652 -3.37 -20.51 28.18
N HIS A 653 -2.75 -20.90 27.06
CA HIS A 653 -2.93 -20.24 25.75
C HIS A 653 -3.90 -20.95 24.77
N GLY A 654 -4.19 -22.24 24.99
CA GLY A 654 -5.15 -23.01 24.18
C GLY A 654 -4.76 -23.32 22.71
N THR A 655 -3.53 -23.03 22.27
CA THR A 655 -3.05 -23.38 20.91
C THR A 655 -2.42 -24.77 20.85
N ALA A 656 -2.51 -25.43 19.70
CA ALA A 656 -1.96 -26.78 19.48
C ALA A 656 -0.43 -26.81 19.45
N PHE A 657 0.18 -25.72 18.98
CA PHE A 657 1.62 -25.55 18.90
C PHE A 657 2.08 -24.35 19.75
N CYS A 658 3.34 -24.40 20.17
CA CYS A 658 4.12 -23.27 20.67
C CYS A 658 5.38 -23.13 19.81
N LEU A 659 5.73 -21.87 19.50
CA LEU A 659 6.98 -21.47 18.87
C LEU A 659 7.83 -20.83 19.98
N PRO A 660 8.83 -21.54 20.54
CA PRO A 660 9.62 -21.07 21.67
C PRO A 660 10.49 -19.86 21.32
N SER A 661 10.72 -18.97 22.28
CA SER A 661 11.77 -17.94 22.18
C SER A 661 13.18 -18.51 22.36
N SER A 662 13.26 -19.70 22.97
CA SER A 662 14.51 -20.33 23.41
C SER A 662 15.34 -20.90 22.27
N SER A 663 16.65 -20.88 22.43
CA SER A 663 17.61 -21.27 21.39
C SER A 663 17.62 -22.75 21.00
N SER A 664 16.97 -23.66 21.77
CA SER A 664 17.02 -25.12 21.57
C SER A 664 15.90 -25.70 20.67
N PRO A 665 14.61 -25.74 21.06
CA PRO A 665 13.51 -26.17 20.18
C PRO A 665 12.90 -25.00 19.38
N ASP A 666 12.65 -25.20 18.08
CA ASP A 666 11.96 -24.20 17.24
C ASP A 666 10.42 -24.38 17.27
N LEU A 667 9.94 -25.58 17.63
CA LEU A 667 8.52 -25.93 17.69
C LEU A 667 8.24 -26.97 18.79
N LEU A 668 7.18 -26.74 19.58
CA LEU A 668 6.64 -27.65 20.60
C LEU A 668 5.15 -27.95 20.30
N PHE A 669 4.73 -29.20 20.45
CA PHE A 669 3.32 -29.64 20.36
C PHE A 669 3.09 -30.98 21.07
N ALA A 670 1.83 -31.40 21.22
CA ALA A 670 1.48 -32.69 21.82
C ALA A 670 0.70 -33.58 20.84
N LEU A 671 0.97 -34.89 20.88
CA LEU A 671 0.22 -35.91 20.15
C LEU A 671 -0.44 -36.90 21.12
N GLN A 672 -1.68 -37.27 20.82
CA GLN A 672 -2.44 -38.34 21.49
C GLN A 672 -2.26 -39.63 20.72
N LEU A 673 -1.81 -40.71 21.37
CA LEU A 673 -1.62 -42.02 20.77
C LEU A 673 -2.89 -42.89 20.91
N ALA A 674 -3.00 -43.93 20.07
CA ALA A 674 -4.13 -44.86 20.06
C ALA A 674 -4.42 -45.56 21.41
N ASP A 675 -3.43 -45.71 22.30
CA ASP A 675 -3.58 -46.21 23.67
C ASP A 675 -4.01 -45.15 24.70
N GLN A 676 -4.45 -43.97 24.24
CA GLN A 676 -4.85 -42.80 25.05
C GLN A 676 -3.72 -42.22 25.92
N SER A 677 -2.47 -42.53 25.57
CA SER A 677 -1.28 -41.88 26.12
C SER A 677 -0.88 -40.64 25.31
N PHE A 678 -0.25 -39.66 25.95
CA PHE A 678 0.16 -38.41 25.31
C PHE A 678 1.69 -38.29 25.26
N VAL A 679 2.21 -37.74 24.16
CA VAL A 679 3.65 -37.51 23.96
C VAL A 679 3.89 -36.05 23.59
N TRP A 680 4.83 -35.40 24.27
CA TRP A 680 5.36 -34.10 23.85
C TRP A 680 6.29 -34.29 22.66
N VAL A 681 6.16 -33.46 21.64
CA VAL A 681 7.08 -33.41 20.50
C VAL A 681 7.84 -32.09 20.55
N ALA A 682 9.16 -32.17 20.58
CA ALA A 682 10.06 -31.03 20.46
C ALA A 682 10.88 -31.15 19.19
N MET A 683 10.81 -30.13 18.34
CA MET A 683 11.31 -30.18 16.97
C MET A 683 12.32 -29.06 16.71
N ARG A 684 13.41 -29.42 16.01
CA ARG A 684 14.36 -28.50 15.39
C ARG A 684 14.01 -28.32 13.92
N ALA A 685 14.03 -27.09 13.42
CA ALA A 685 13.68 -26.75 12.05
C ALA A 685 14.90 -26.17 11.30
N ILE A 686 15.57 -26.98 10.48
CA ILE A 686 16.81 -26.59 9.77
C ILE A 686 16.50 -26.31 8.28
N PRO A 687 16.31 -25.05 7.87
CA PRO A 687 16.17 -24.71 6.45
C PRO A 687 17.53 -24.86 5.74
N SER A 688 17.69 -25.91 4.94
CA SER A 688 18.94 -26.17 4.21
C SER A 688 18.69 -26.78 2.84
N THR A 689 19.32 -26.20 1.83
CA THR A 689 19.44 -26.76 0.48
C THR A 689 20.64 -27.70 0.31
N GLU A 690 21.49 -27.83 1.34
CA GLU A 690 22.68 -28.69 1.35
C GLU A 690 22.55 -29.82 2.39
N PRO A 691 23.19 -30.99 2.19
CA PRO A 691 23.21 -32.07 3.18
C PRO A 691 23.78 -31.61 4.53
N ILE A 692 22.96 -31.71 5.58
CA ILE A 692 23.32 -31.20 6.91
C ILE A 692 24.43 -32.05 7.53
N PRO A 693 25.55 -31.46 8.01
CA PRO A 693 26.63 -32.20 8.63
C PRO A 693 26.21 -32.99 9.88
N ASN A 694 26.72 -34.21 10.04
CA ASN A 694 26.49 -35.05 11.23
C ASN A 694 26.96 -34.41 12.55
N SER A 695 27.79 -33.37 12.53
CA SER A 695 28.13 -32.55 13.71
C SER A 695 27.01 -31.59 14.10
N GLU A 696 26.29 -31.03 13.11
CA GLU A 696 25.16 -30.13 13.30
C GLU A 696 23.91 -30.92 13.73
N LEU A 697 23.65 -32.06 13.10
CA LEU A 697 22.57 -32.98 13.52
C LEU A 697 22.78 -33.51 14.95
N LYS A 698 24.03 -33.80 15.35
CA LYS A 698 24.38 -34.07 16.76
C LYS A 698 24.01 -32.93 17.69
N THR A 699 24.34 -31.70 17.29
CA THR A 699 24.08 -30.49 18.07
C THR A 699 22.57 -30.24 18.20
N ALA A 700 21.81 -30.37 17.11
CA ALA A 700 20.34 -30.26 17.10
C ALA A 700 19.68 -31.30 18.02
N VAL A 701 19.99 -32.60 17.90
CA VAL A 701 19.40 -33.62 18.78
C VAL A 701 19.89 -33.49 20.23
N SER A 702 21.08 -32.93 20.47
CA SER A 702 21.56 -32.67 21.82
C SER A 702 20.87 -31.47 22.46
N GLN A 703 20.62 -30.38 21.72
CA GLN A 703 19.84 -29.21 22.18
C GLN A 703 18.44 -29.63 22.65
N LEU A 704 17.78 -30.52 21.89
CA LEU A 704 16.48 -31.09 22.24
C LEU A 704 16.49 -32.06 23.46
N ASN A 705 17.64 -32.35 24.10
CA ASN A 705 17.63 -33.12 25.35
C ASN A 705 16.85 -32.38 26.43
N HIS A 706 16.11 -33.10 27.28
CA HIS A 706 15.41 -32.48 28.42
C HIS A 706 16.33 -31.69 29.36
N GLU A 707 17.61 -32.02 29.45
CA GLU A 707 18.61 -31.29 30.26
C GLU A 707 19.02 -29.93 29.67
N SER A 708 18.72 -29.66 28.39
CA SER A 708 19.17 -28.45 27.66
C SER A 708 18.10 -27.79 26.77
N ILE A 709 16.89 -28.34 26.74
CA ILE A 709 15.77 -27.85 25.90
C ILE A 709 15.30 -26.44 26.31
N PHE A 710 15.63 -26.03 27.54
CA PHE A 710 15.36 -24.70 28.09
C PHE A 710 16.63 -24.02 28.65
N ASP A 711 17.81 -24.40 28.14
CA ASP A 711 19.08 -23.77 28.49
C ASP A 711 19.37 -22.57 27.58
N ASP A 712 18.83 -21.40 27.95
CA ASP A 712 19.32 -20.11 27.43
C ASP A 712 20.31 -19.49 28.43
N GLU A 713 21.32 -18.75 27.92
CA GLU A 713 22.35 -18.13 28.76
C GLU A 713 21.76 -17.09 29.72
N GLY A 714 21.67 -17.45 31.00
CA GLY A 714 21.11 -16.60 32.06
C GLY A 714 19.67 -16.92 32.47
N ALA A 715 19.07 -17.99 31.96
CA ALA A 715 17.77 -18.48 32.44
C ALA A 715 17.82 -18.85 33.93
N ASP A 716 16.76 -18.53 34.68
CA ASP A 716 16.64 -18.89 36.09
C ASP A 716 16.47 -20.43 36.24
N PRO A 717 17.32 -21.12 37.02
CA PRO A 717 17.13 -22.52 37.36
C PRO A 717 15.74 -22.86 37.94
N SER A 718 15.05 -21.91 38.58
CA SER A 718 13.68 -22.10 39.06
C SER A 718 12.66 -22.22 37.90
N LEU A 719 12.81 -21.41 36.85
CA LEU A 719 12.00 -21.50 35.63
C LEU A 719 12.32 -22.77 34.85
N HIS A 720 13.59 -23.14 34.68
CA HIS A 720 13.96 -24.41 34.06
C HIS A 720 13.35 -25.60 34.84
N ALA A 721 13.39 -25.59 36.18
CA ALA A 721 12.76 -26.62 37.01
C ALA A 721 11.23 -26.66 36.86
N ARG A 722 10.56 -25.49 36.76
CA ARG A 722 9.11 -25.37 36.48
C ARG A 722 8.76 -25.90 35.08
N ALA A 723 9.55 -25.59 34.05
CA ALA A 723 9.37 -26.13 32.69
C ALA A 723 9.50 -27.66 32.65
N LEU A 724 10.49 -28.23 33.36
CA LEU A 724 10.60 -29.68 33.53
C LEU A 724 9.46 -30.29 34.33
N ALA A 725 8.87 -29.57 35.28
CA ALA A 725 7.68 -29.99 36.00
C ALA A 725 6.43 -29.98 35.10
N ALA A 726 6.25 -28.95 34.27
CA ALA A 726 5.16 -28.86 33.28
C ALA A 726 5.26 -29.97 32.23
N LEU A 727 6.46 -30.29 31.71
CA LEU A 727 6.66 -31.48 30.87
C LEU A 727 6.29 -32.79 31.58
N GLN A 728 6.47 -32.87 32.90
CA GLN A 728 6.02 -34.01 33.73
C GLN A 728 4.53 -33.94 34.12
N ALA A 729 3.84 -32.82 33.95
CA ALA A 729 2.42 -32.69 34.28
C ALA A 729 1.49 -33.35 33.24
N LEU A 730 2.00 -33.63 32.04
CA LEU A 730 1.26 -34.27 30.95
C LEU A 730 0.54 -35.55 31.43
N PRO A 731 -0.78 -35.70 31.14
CA PRO A 731 -1.56 -36.87 31.55
C PRO A 731 -1.15 -38.14 30.79
N ASN A 732 -1.52 -39.31 31.33
CA ASN A 732 -1.37 -40.64 30.72
C ASN A 732 -0.01 -40.95 30.06
N ARG A 733 1.09 -40.37 30.57
CA ARG A 733 2.42 -40.43 29.93
C ARG A 733 2.90 -41.86 29.58
N PRO A 734 3.30 -42.15 28.33
CA PRO A 734 3.85 -43.43 27.93
C PRO A 734 5.25 -43.61 28.50
N SER A 735 5.38 -44.49 29.49
CA SER A 735 6.64 -44.83 30.20
C SER A 735 7.79 -45.31 29.30
N LYS A 736 7.50 -45.62 28.03
CA LYS A 736 8.47 -46.06 27.00
C LYS A 736 9.15 -44.90 26.24
N VAL A 737 8.75 -43.65 26.49
CA VAL A 737 9.30 -42.42 25.88
C VAL A 737 10.10 -41.59 26.92
N GLY A 738 10.64 -42.25 27.94
CA GLY A 738 11.43 -41.61 29.00
C GLY A 738 10.60 -40.83 30.03
N LYS A 739 11.27 -40.23 31.02
CA LYS A 739 10.65 -39.56 32.18
C LYS A 739 9.71 -38.41 31.79
N HIS A 740 10.08 -37.64 30.77
CA HIS A 740 9.39 -36.44 30.31
C HIS A 740 8.42 -36.72 29.14
N SER A 741 8.31 -37.98 28.68
CA SER A 741 7.57 -38.38 27.48
C SER A 741 7.81 -37.45 26.29
N LEU A 742 9.09 -37.15 26.06
CA LEU A 742 9.58 -36.17 25.09
C LEU A 742 10.13 -36.88 23.86
N PHE A 743 9.46 -36.70 22.72
CA PHE A 743 9.89 -37.15 21.42
C PHE A 743 10.62 -36.01 20.70
N ARG A 744 11.83 -36.27 20.22
CA ARG A 744 12.75 -35.27 19.67
C ARG A 744 12.82 -35.44 18.16
N VAL A 745 12.53 -34.39 17.40
CA VAL A 745 12.51 -34.45 15.94
C VAL A 745 13.45 -33.43 15.33
N VAL A 746 14.20 -33.83 14.31
CA VAL A 746 14.90 -32.88 13.42
C VAL A 746 14.19 -32.87 12.07
N ALA A 747 13.63 -31.73 11.71
CA ALA A 747 13.10 -31.47 10.38
C ALA A 747 14.12 -30.66 9.58
N ALA A 748 14.26 -30.98 8.30
CA ALA A 748 14.95 -30.12 7.34
C ALA A 748 14.16 -30.05 6.03
N PHE A 749 14.42 -29.01 5.25
CA PHE A 749 13.79 -28.81 3.96
C PHE A 749 14.64 -27.90 3.06
N PRO A 750 14.76 -28.17 1.74
CA PRO A 750 14.17 -29.30 1.00
C PRO A 750 14.98 -30.62 1.04
N VAL A 751 15.85 -30.82 2.04
CA VAL A 751 16.73 -32.00 2.15
C VAL A 751 16.23 -32.99 3.22
N GLU A 752 16.26 -34.29 2.91
CA GLU A 752 15.95 -35.40 3.82
C GLU A 752 17.02 -35.53 4.92
N VAL A 753 16.63 -35.81 6.17
CA VAL A 753 17.55 -35.90 7.31
C VAL A 753 17.83 -37.36 7.68
N ASP A 754 19.07 -37.80 7.52
CA ASP A 754 19.56 -39.04 8.11
C ASP A 754 20.20 -38.77 9.50
N LEU A 755 19.76 -39.52 10.51
CA LEU A 755 20.30 -39.44 11.87
C LEU A 755 21.25 -40.62 12.21
N GLU A 756 21.53 -41.54 11.29
CA GLU A 756 22.51 -42.61 11.52
C GLU A 756 23.92 -42.03 11.76
N GLY A 757 24.58 -42.52 12.81
CA GLY A 757 25.86 -41.98 13.28
C GLY A 757 25.76 -40.60 13.98
N SER A 758 24.61 -39.93 13.92
CA SER A 758 24.31 -38.69 14.63
C SER A 758 23.69 -38.92 16.01
N VAL A 759 22.83 -39.91 16.16
CA VAL A 759 22.33 -40.36 17.48
C VAL A 759 23.07 -41.58 18.02
N ASN A 760 22.68 -42.09 19.19
CA ASN A 760 23.22 -43.34 19.76
C ASN A 760 22.08 -44.32 20.10
N LYS A 761 22.38 -45.63 20.19
CA LYS A 761 21.37 -46.71 20.33
C LYS A 761 20.51 -46.68 21.61
N ARG A 762 20.76 -45.76 22.55
CA ARG A 762 19.91 -45.48 23.72
C ARG A 762 18.87 -44.39 23.42
N THR A 763 19.19 -43.45 22.53
CA THR A 763 18.30 -42.41 21.99
C THR A 763 17.27 -43.05 21.05
N ARG A 764 16.21 -43.62 21.62
CA ARG A 764 15.09 -44.26 20.88
C ARG A 764 13.90 -43.33 20.68
N ASP A 765 14.02 -42.15 21.26
CA ASP A 765 13.11 -41.02 21.34
C ASP A 765 13.55 -39.88 20.41
N ALA A 766 14.45 -40.16 19.45
CA ALA A 766 14.81 -39.23 18.38
C ALA A 766 14.49 -39.81 17.00
N ALA A 767 13.99 -38.96 16.11
CA ALA A 767 13.70 -39.24 14.71
C ALA A 767 13.92 -38.00 13.84
N SER A 768 13.92 -38.16 12.52
CA SER A 768 13.79 -37.07 11.58
C SER A 768 12.37 -36.96 11.03
N LEU A 769 11.96 -35.77 10.57
CA LEU A 769 10.74 -35.66 9.75
C LEU A 769 11.02 -36.22 8.36
N SER A 770 10.15 -37.10 7.86
CA SER A 770 10.36 -37.79 6.59
C SER A 770 9.94 -36.95 5.39
N LEU A 771 10.87 -36.62 4.49
CA LEU A 771 10.53 -35.91 3.26
C LEU A 771 9.74 -36.81 2.31
N ALA A 772 10.00 -38.12 2.32
CA ALA A 772 9.16 -39.10 1.62
C ALA A 772 7.71 -39.18 2.18
N ALA A 773 7.47 -38.82 3.45
CA ALA A 773 6.11 -38.71 4.02
C ALA A 773 5.43 -37.38 3.68
N LEU A 774 6.21 -36.29 3.58
CA LEU A 774 5.77 -35.02 2.99
C LEU A 774 5.30 -35.21 1.54
N GLU A 775 6.00 -36.04 0.75
CA GLU A 775 5.59 -36.43 -0.62
C GLU A 775 4.43 -37.44 -0.62
N GLY A 776 4.42 -38.42 0.28
CA GLY A 776 3.38 -39.46 0.33
C GLY A 776 1.99 -38.95 0.71
N ALA A 777 1.90 -37.77 1.35
CA ALA A 777 0.65 -37.09 1.70
C ALA A 777 0.38 -35.87 0.79
N GLU A 778 1.07 -35.75 -0.35
CA GLU A 778 0.99 -34.58 -1.23
C GLU A 778 -0.40 -34.40 -1.88
N ASP A 779 -1.14 -35.50 -2.10
CA ASP A 779 -2.55 -35.51 -2.55
C ASP A 779 -3.54 -34.98 -1.49
N GLU A 780 -3.16 -35.00 -0.20
CA GLU A 780 -4.02 -34.60 0.91
C GLU A 780 -3.91 -33.10 1.21
N ILE A 781 -2.68 -32.56 1.14
CA ILE A 781 -2.39 -31.17 1.48
C ILE A 781 -2.37 -30.32 0.20
N THR A 782 -3.58 -30.11 -0.32
CA THR A 782 -3.81 -29.38 -1.57
C THR A 782 -3.35 -27.91 -1.49
N GLN A 783 -2.86 -27.36 -2.60
CA GLN A 783 -2.47 -25.93 -2.64
C GLN A 783 -3.62 -24.96 -2.28
N PRO A 784 -4.90 -25.20 -2.66
CA PRO A 784 -6.01 -24.38 -2.20
C PRO A 784 -6.12 -24.25 -0.68
N ALA A 785 -6.07 -25.35 0.07
CA ALA A 785 -6.19 -25.34 1.53
C ALA A 785 -5.06 -24.52 2.20
N PHE A 786 -3.83 -24.67 1.72
CA PHE A 786 -2.68 -23.87 2.19
C PHE A 786 -2.86 -22.38 1.87
N PHE A 787 -3.33 -22.05 0.67
CA PHE A 787 -3.56 -20.67 0.27
C PHE A 787 -4.69 -20.01 1.08
N ASP A 788 -5.83 -20.68 1.23
CA ASP A 788 -6.96 -20.17 2.00
C ASP A 788 -6.63 -20.09 3.50
N SER A 789 -5.78 -20.97 4.04
CA SER A 789 -5.23 -20.86 5.40
C SER A 789 -4.38 -19.59 5.58
N ILE A 790 -3.56 -19.22 4.59
CA ILE A 790 -2.80 -17.95 4.61
C ILE A 790 -3.76 -16.75 4.57
N VAL A 791 -4.80 -16.78 3.73
CA VAL A 791 -5.81 -15.70 3.68
C VAL A 791 -6.55 -15.60 5.01
N ALA A 792 -7.02 -16.72 5.56
CA ALA A 792 -7.70 -16.77 6.86
C ALA A 792 -6.82 -16.20 7.98
N GLY A 793 -5.55 -16.60 8.05
CA GLY A 793 -4.60 -16.09 9.04
C GLY A 793 -4.32 -14.60 8.92
N VAL A 794 -4.24 -14.05 7.70
CA VAL A 794 -4.12 -12.60 7.46
C VAL A 794 -5.36 -11.84 7.92
N LEU A 795 -6.57 -12.32 7.58
CA LEU A 795 -7.83 -11.68 7.96
C LEU A 795 -8.09 -11.79 9.48
N ALA A 796 -7.78 -12.94 10.09
CA ALA A 796 -7.85 -13.14 11.54
C ALA A 796 -6.82 -12.29 12.29
N GLY A 797 -5.64 -12.08 11.71
CA GLY A 797 -4.60 -11.20 12.25
C GLY A 797 -5.01 -9.73 12.31
N GLN A 798 -5.78 -9.24 11.33
CA GLN A 798 -6.38 -7.88 11.44
C GLN A 798 -7.35 -7.80 12.60
N LYS A 799 -8.26 -8.79 12.73
CA LYS A 799 -9.25 -8.83 13.83
C LYS A 799 -8.57 -8.81 15.20
N ARG A 800 -7.47 -9.55 15.34
CA ARG A 800 -6.61 -9.54 16.55
C ARG A 800 -5.94 -8.19 16.79
N LYS A 801 -5.30 -7.60 15.77
CA LYS A 801 -4.67 -6.27 15.86
C LYS A 801 -5.66 -5.21 16.37
N MET A 802 -6.87 -5.18 15.80
CA MET A 802 -7.91 -4.22 16.20
C MET A 802 -8.34 -4.45 17.66
N SER A 803 -8.57 -5.71 18.06
CA SER A 803 -8.97 -6.05 19.44
C SER A 803 -7.91 -5.68 20.48
N GLN A 804 -6.62 -5.85 20.17
CA GLN A 804 -5.52 -5.48 21.07
C GLN A 804 -5.41 -3.95 21.26
N MET A 805 -5.68 -3.16 20.22
CA MET A 805 -5.64 -1.70 20.30
C MET A 805 -6.72 -1.11 21.23
N ASP A 806 -7.85 -1.80 21.41
CA ASP A 806 -8.89 -1.43 22.38
C ASP A 806 -8.49 -1.71 23.84
N GLU A 807 -7.58 -2.66 24.08
CA GLU A 807 -7.08 -3.03 25.40
C GLU A 807 -5.89 -2.17 25.84
N ASP A 808 -4.94 -1.91 24.93
CA ASP A 808 -3.77 -1.04 25.16
C ASP A 808 -4.12 0.47 25.20
N ALA A 809 -5.35 0.85 24.86
CA ALA A 809 -5.80 2.24 24.88
C ALA A 809 -5.66 2.86 26.30
N PRO A 810 -4.93 3.98 26.48
CA PRO A 810 -4.60 4.50 27.80
C PRO A 810 -5.86 4.83 28.62
N MET A 811 -5.89 4.30 29.85
CA MET A 811 -7.11 4.17 30.67
C MET A 811 -7.78 5.50 31.09
N GLU A 812 -7.16 6.64 30.79
CA GLU A 812 -7.55 7.99 31.24
C GLU A 812 -8.88 8.49 30.66
N SER A 813 -9.37 7.90 29.55
CA SER A 813 -10.58 8.35 28.84
C SER A 813 -11.85 7.53 29.14
N ARG A 814 -11.75 6.33 29.74
CA ARG A 814 -12.93 5.50 30.03
C ARG A 814 -13.74 6.13 31.17
N PRO A 815 -14.98 6.62 30.94
CA PRO A 815 -15.79 7.19 32.02
C PRO A 815 -16.03 6.11 33.08
N LYS A 816 -15.82 6.45 34.36
CA LYS A 816 -15.93 5.50 35.48
C LYS A 816 -17.32 4.88 35.52
N ARG A 817 -17.46 3.68 34.94
CA ARG A 817 -18.71 2.91 34.94
C ARG A 817 -19.00 2.49 36.37
N GLN A 818 -19.80 3.30 37.05
CA GLN A 818 -20.04 3.23 38.48
C GLN A 818 -20.64 1.86 38.83
N LYS A 819 -19.84 0.98 39.44
CA LYS A 819 -20.31 -0.33 39.91
C LYS A 819 -21.35 -0.10 41.00
N THR A 820 -22.62 -0.23 40.66
CA THR A 820 -23.69 -0.51 41.62
C THR A 820 -23.38 -1.86 42.24
N ALA A 821 -22.97 -1.85 43.51
CA ALA A 821 -22.83 -3.07 44.30
C ALA A 821 -24.20 -3.40 44.91
N ASP A 822 -24.66 -4.63 44.71
CA ASP A 822 -25.81 -5.16 45.44
C ASP A 822 -25.45 -5.33 46.93
N PRO A 823 -26.36 -5.03 47.87
CA PRO A 823 -26.07 -5.05 49.30
C PRO A 823 -26.06 -6.47 49.88
N ALA A 824 -25.11 -6.74 50.77
CA ALA A 824 -25.21 -7.82 51.75
C ALA A 824 -25.96 -7.34 53.01
N PRO A 825 -26.65 -8.23 53.75
CA PRO A 825 -27.56 -7.82 54.84
C PRO A 825 -26.88 -7.71 56.23
N ASP A 826 -27.65 -7.11 57.15
CA ASP A 826 -27.57 -7.16 58.61
C ASP A 826 -26.41 -6.45 59.33
N GLY A 827 -26.77 -5.58 60.28
CA GLY A 827 -25.86 -4.84 61.17
C GLY A 827 -26.57 -3.64 61.84
N GLU A 828 -26.70 -3.66 63.17
CA GLU A 828 -27.51 -2.70 63.94
C GLU A 828 -26.73 -1.42 64.35
N ALA A 829 -27.44 -0.28 64.47
CA ALA A 829 -27.50 0.61 65.66
C ALA A 829 -27.54 2.13 65.39
N GLU A 830 -28.70 2.74 65.71
CA GLU A 830 -28.93 4.08 66.28
C GLU A 830 -28.50 5.38 65.52
N PRO A 831 -29.16 6.54 65.79
CA PRO A 831 -29.15 7.70 64.88
C PRO A 831 -28.38 8.95 65.38
N VAL A 832 -28.07 9.85 64.45
CA VAL A 832 -27.76 11.28 64.72
C VAL A 832 -28.48 12.15 63.68
N GLU A 833 -29.15 13.22 64.15
CA GLU A 833 -29.87 14.19 63.32
C GLU A 833 -28.94 15.23 62.69
N THR A 834 -29.21 15.70 61.46
CA THR A 834 -29.18 17.16 61.17
C THR A 834 -29.93 17.56 59.89
N GLU A 835 -30.93 18.40 60.11
CA GLU A 835 -31.64 19.37 59.24
C GLU A 835 -31.24 19.55 57.76
N MET A 836 -32.26 19.55 56.89
CA MET A 836 -32.28 20.26 55.60
C MET A 836 -33.23 21.47 55.64
N PRO A 837 -32.88 22.64 55.08
CA PRO A 837 -33.82 23.72 54.79
C PRO A 837 -34.62 23.44 53.50
N PRO A 838 -35.83 24.02 53.33
CA PRO A 838 -36.82 23.50 52.38
C PRO A 838 -36.84 24.15 50.98
N VAL A 839 -37.50 23.43 50.06
CA VAL A 839 -37.93 23.88 48.73
C VAL A 839 -38.89 25.08 48.81
N ARG A 840 -38.91 25.92 47.77
CA ARG A 840 -40.07 26.78 47.45
C ARG A 840 -40.53 26.56 46.02
N GLU A 841 -41.84 26.36 45.88
CA GLU A 841 -42.57 26.36 44.61
C GLU A 841 -42.76 27.78 44.07
N ILE A 842 -42.88 27.92 42.75
CA ILE A 842 -43.89 28.78 42.12
C ILE A 842 -44.48 27.98 40.95
N ALA A 843 -45.80 28.02 40.80
CA ALA A 843 -46.56 27.31 39.76
C ALA A 843 -47.47 28.29 38.98
N SER A 844 -48.37 27.73 38.15
CA SER A 844 -49.53 28.38 37.49
C SER A 844 -49.28 29.19 36.19
N THR A 845 -50.17 29.26 35.18
CA THR A 845 -51.19 28.33 34.60
C THR A 845 -51.78 28.92 33.29
N ALA A 846 -52.61 28.11 32.59
CA ALA A 846 -53.49 28.36 31.41
C ALA A 846 -52.93 27.79 30.08
N ALA A 847 -53.60 26.90 29.32
CA ALA A 847 -55.02 26.78 28.86
C ALA A 847 -55.34 27.74 27.69
N LEU A 848 -56.13 27.40 26.65
CA LEU A 848 -57.20 26.39 26.42
C LEU A 848 -57.07 25.82 24.95
N ASP A 849 -57.79 24.83 24.40
CA ASP A 849 -58.43 23.55 24.82
C ASP A 849 -58.90 22.78 23.53
N GLY A 850 -59.38 21.52 23.64
CA GLY A 850 -60.04 20.73 22.56
C GLY A 850 -59.29 19.43 22.17
N GLU A 851 -59.71 18.24 22.63
CA GLU A 851 -60.77 17.35 22.06
C GLU A 851 -60.38 16.64 20.74
N SER A 852 -60.61 15.33 20.50
CA SER A 852 -61.32 14.28 21.26
C SER A 852 -60.77 12.86 20.97
N GLU A 853 -61.20 11.90 21.82
CA GLU A 853 -61.09 10.41 21.83
C GLU A 853 -61.06 9.66 20.47
N ARG A 854 -60.69 8.36 20.35
CA ARG A 854 -60.93 7.21 21.28
C ARG A 854 -60.00 5.99 21.05
N ALA A 855 -60.01 5.06 22.01
CA ALA A 855 -59.29 3.77 22.11
C ALA A 855 -59.59 2.76 20.95
N THR A 856 -58.95 1.59 20.76
CA THR A 856 -58.45 0.55 21.72
C THR A 856 -57.33 -0.36 21.19
N SER A 857 -56.51 -0.93 22.08
CA SER A 857 -55.83 -2.25 21.91
C SER A 857 -56.63 -3.34 22.67
N PRO A 858 -56.44 -4.68 22.44
CA PRO A 858 -55.35 -5.41 23.12
C PRO A 858 -54.84 -6.76 22.50
N THR A 859 -53.83 -7.35 23.17
CA THR A 859 -53.50 -8.80 23.33
C THR A 859 -53.06 -9.72 22.16
N LEU A 860 -51.78 -10.10 22.20
CA LEU A 860 -51.26 -11.46 22.50
C LEU A 860 -52.13 -12.71 22.21
N LEU A 861 -51.59 -13.71 21.48
CA LEU A 861 -51.19 -15.03 22.03
C LEU A 861 -50.46 -15.98 21.05
N LYS A 862 -50.07 -17.19 21.54
CA LYS A 862 -49.16 -18.17 20.92
C LYS A 862 -49.88 -19.48 20.49
N THR A 863 -49.50 -20.07 19.35
CA THR A 863 -49.52 -21.54 19.06
C THR A 863 -48.57 -21.81 17.87
N LYS A 864 -47.74 -22.87 17.73
CA LYS A 864 -47.78 -24.33 18.07
C LYS A 864 -48.55 -25.28 17.11
N GLY A 865 -48.12 -25.35 15.84
CA GLY A 865 -47.55 -26.58 15.23
C GLY A 865 -48.41 -27.82 14.84
N LYS A 866 -47.68 -28.80 14.27
CA LYS A 866 -48.03 -30.17 13.79
C LYS A 866 -48.62 -30.36 12.38
N ALA A 867 -48.25 -31.50 11.80
CA ALA A 867 -48.43 -31.89 10.39
C ALA A 867 -49.17 -33.24 10.23
N ARG A 868 -49.74 -33.48 9.04
CA ARG A 868 -50.05 -34.77 8.36
C ARG A 868 -50.84 -34.47 7.06
N ALA A 869 -51.08 -35.37 6.09
CA ALA A 869 -50.23 -36.34 5.38
C ALA A 869 -51.10 -37.18 4.42
N ARG A 870 -50.77 -37.22 3.11
CA ARG A 870 -51.26 -38.21 2.10
C ARG A 870 -52.79 -38.18 1.80
N PRO A 871 -53.35 -38.90 0.79
CA PRO A 871 -52.83 -40.08 0.07
C PRO A 871 -52.71 -39.96 -1.47
N ASP A 872 -52.57 -41.13 -2.09
CA ASP A 872 -52.05 -41.46 -3.43
C ASP A 872 -53.18 -41.81 -4.44
N GLU A 873 -52.89 -41.83 -5.75
CA GLU A 873 -53.28 -42.92 -6.69
C GLU A 873 -52.67 -42.78 -8.11
N GLU A 874 -52.55 -43.92 -8.81
CA GLU A 874 -52.03 -44.18 -10.19
C GLU A 874 -53.16 -44.93 -10.98
N PRO A 875 -53.02 -45.59 -12.17
CA PRO A 875 -51.87 -45.77 -13.09
C PRO A 875 -52.19 -45.48 -14.59
N ASP A 876 -51.21 -45.62 -15.50
CA ASP A 876 -51.17 -46.69 -16.53
C ASP A 876 -50.04 -46.51 -17.59
N ASP A 877 -49.53 -47.63 -18.12
CA ASP A 877 -48.45 -47.80 -19.13
C ASP A 877 -48.97 -48.78 -20.23
N PRO A 878 -48.54 -48.74 -21.52
CA PRO A 878 -47.39 -49.60 -21.92
C PRO A 878 -46.57 -49.15 -23.16
N ALA A 879 -45.29 -49.58 -23.25
CA ALA A 879 -44.80 -50.59 -24.23
C ALA A 879 -43.26 -50.66 -24.42
N VAL A 880 -42.65 -51.87 -24.43
CA VAL A 880 -41.19 -52.09 -24.61
C VAL A 880 -40.85 -53.42 -25.34
N PRO A 881 -39.98 -53.41 -26.38
CA PRO A 881 -39.04 -54.54 -26.58
C PRO A 881 -37.60 -54.17 -27.06
N PRO A 882 -36.52 -54.96 -26.76
CA PRO A 882 -35.12 -54.47 -26.84
C PRO A 882 -34.10 -55.38 -27.59
N LYS A 883 -32.81 -54.98 -27.61
CA LYS A 883 -31.62 -55.78 -28.00
C LYS A 883 -30.34 -55.31 -27.26
N LYS A 884 -29.25 -56.08 -27.09
CA LYS A 884 -29.03 -57.49 -26.66
C LYS A 884 -27.53 -57.67 -26.27
N LYS A 885 -27.16 -58.66 -25.43
CA LYS A 885 -25.77 -58.93 -24.97
C LYS A 885 -25.07 -60.08 -25.75
N SER A 886 -23.74 -60.12 -25.75
CA SER A 886 -22.93 -61.35 -25.97
C SER A 886 -21.55 -61.28 -25.27
N LYS A 887 -20.95 -62.45 -24.95
CA LYS A 887 -19.59 -62.64 -24.37
C LYS A 887 -18.75 -63.51 -25.33
N ALA A 888 -17.41 -63.45 -25.26
CA ALA A 888 -16.52 -64.60 -25.54
C ALA A 888 -15.06 -64.42 -25.05
N SER A 889 -14.39 -65.53 -24.78
CA SER A 889 -12.94 -65.77 -24.54
C SER A 889 -12.71 -67.30 -24.77
N PRO A 890 -11.53 -67.93 -24.53
CA PRO A 890 -10.13 -67.49 -24.42
C PRO A 890 -9.17 -68.28 -25.36
N LYS A 891 -7.83 -68.15 -25.23
CA LYS A 891 -6.73 -69.16 -25.41
C LYS A 891 -5.35 -68.46 -25.64
N THR A 892 -4.22 -69.15 -25.88
CA THR A 892 -3.31 -69.89 -24.94
C THR A 892 -2.04 -70.35 -25.67
N GLY A 893 -0.87 -70.31 -25.01
CA GLY A 893 0.44 -70.80 -25.51
C GLY A 893 1.27 -69.73 -26.26
N GLU A 894 2.60 -69.85 -26.40
CA GLU A 894 3.59 -70.73 -25.73
C GLU A 894 5.03 -70.18 -26.00
N GLU A 895 6.06 -70.62 -25.26
CA GLU A 895 7.49 -70.26 -25.48
C GLU A 895 8.18 -71.24 -26.47
N PRO A 896 9.52 -71.24 -26.71
CA PRO A 896 10.59 -70.24 -26.49
C PRO A 896 11.44 -69.95 -27.77
N GLY A 897 12.49 -69.13 -27.66
CA GLY A 897 13.54 -69.00 -28.70
C GLY A 897 14.86 -68.47 -28.13
N ALA A 898 16.00 -69.08 -28.48
CA ALA A 898 17.33 -68.78 -27.91
C ALA A 898 18.46 -68.76 -28.98
N GLY A 899 19.62 -68.22 -28.60
CA GLY A 899 20.80 -67.97 -29.47
C GLY A 899 21.07 -66.46 -29.59
N SER A 900 22.15 -65.90 -29.01
CA SER A 900 23.57 -65.95 -29.44
C SER A 900 23.86 -64.91 -30.57
N ASP A 901 25.02 -64.25 -30.67
CA ASP A 901 26.34 -64.47 -30.05
C ASP A 901 27.03 -63.17 -29.56
N GLU A 902 28.12 -63.37 -28.80
CA GLU A 902 29.20 -62.44 -28.44
C GLU A 902 30.12 -62.06 -29.64
N PRO A 903 31.25 -61.32 -29.48
CA PRO A 903 31.55 -60.17 -28.59
C PRO A 903 32.28 -59.01 -29.33
N MET A 904 32.61 -57.92 -28.62
CA MET A 904 33.98 -57.35 -28.45
C MET A 904 33.96 -55.84 -28.13
N ALA A 905 34.97 -55.41 -27.36
CA ALA A 905 35.21 -54.03 -26.96
C ALA A 905 36.53 -53.49 -27.60
N PRO A 906 37.13 -52.40 -27.09
CA PRO A 906 36.95 -51.01 -27.54
C PRO A 906 38.21 -50.53 -28.33
N PRO A 907 38.45 -49.22 -28.63
CA PRO A 907 38.99 -48.32 -27.58
C PRO A 907 38.78 -46.79 -27.75
N ASN A 908 39.00 -46.06 -26.64
CA ASN A 908 39.70 -44.78 -26.48
C ASN A 908 39.68 -43.62 -27.54
N ALA A 909 39.43 -42.43 -26.99
CA ALA A 909 40.31 -41.25 -26.97
C ALA A 909 40.13 -40.06 -27.95
N LYS A 910 39.82 -38.92 -27.31
CA LYS A 910 40.49 -37.60 -27.35
C LYS A 910 40.28 -36.62 -28.53
N ASP A 911 40.15 -35.37 -28.07
CA ASP A 911 40.75 -34.13 -28.59
C ASP A 911 40.04 -33.26 -29.66
N LYS A 912 39.97 -31.97 -29.30
CA LYS A 912 40.09 -30.76 -30.16
C LYS A 912 39.14 -30.60 -31.36
N GLY A 913 38.11 -29.75 -31.19
CA GLY A 913 37.36 -29.13 -32.28
C GLY A 913 36.87 -27.71 -31.95
N LYS A 914 37.64 -26.67 -32.26
CA LYS A 914 37.18 -25.27 -32.14
C LYS A 914 36.28 -24.89 -33.33
N ALA A 915 35.04 -24.50 -33.06
CA ALA A 915 34.17 -23.86 -34.07
C ALA A 915 33.30 -22.75 -33.44
N ARG A 916 33.89 -21.57 -33.20
CA ARG A 916 33.11 -20.35 -32.93
C ARG A 916 32.64 -19.75 -34.26
N ALA A 917 31.39 -20.00 -34.64
CA ALA A 917 30.71 -19.25 -35.70
C ALA A 917 29.95 -18.06 -35.09
N LEU A 918 29.90 -16.93 -35.79
CA LEU A 918 29.06 -15.79 -35.40
C LEU A 918 27.62 -16.01 -35.87
N VAL A 919 26.65 -15.72 -35.00
CA VAL A 919 25.31 -15.28 -35.41
C VAL A 919 24.98 -14.03 -34.61
N ALA A 920 24.70 -12.92 -35.30
CA ALA A 920 24.31 -11.66 -34.66
C ALA A 920 22.79 -11.63 -34.44
N GLY A 921 22.36 -11.71 -33.17
CA GLY A 921 20.95 -11.56 -32.79
C GLY A 921 20.60 -10.09 -32.57
N ASN A 922 19.70 -9.52 -33.39
CA ASN A 922 19.27 -8.14 -33.25
C ASN A 922 18.29 -7.97 -32.06
N LEU A 923 18.70 -7.30 -31.00
CA LEU A 923 17.77 -6.78 -29.99
C LEU A 923 16.95 -5.63 -30.57
N LYS A 924 15.68 -5.90 -30.92
CA LYS A 924 14.69 -4.83 -31.13
C LYS A 924 14.19 -4.35 -29.77
N ARG A 925 14.40 -3.07 -29.46
CA ARG A 925 13.69 -2.39 -28.35
C ARG A 925 12.19 -2.51 -28.58
N ALA A 926 11.47 -3.02 -27.59
CA ALA A 926 10.03 -2.77 -27.50
C ALA A 926 9.83 -1.30 -27.11
N VAL A 927 9.15 -0.54 -27.96
CA VAL A 927 8.66 0.79 -27.65
C VAL A 927 7.20 0.63 -27.26
N PHE A 928 6.84 0.98 -26.02
CA PHE A 928 5.44 1.15 -25.66
C PHE A 928 4.88 2.33 -26.46
N ILE A 929 3.86 2.05 -27.27
CA ILE A 929 3.05 3.08 -27.94
C ILE A 929 1.68 3.05 -27.27
N GLU A 930 1.29 4.16 -26.65
CA GLU A 930 -0.06 4.31 -26.14
C GLU A 930 -1.06 4.36 -27.31
N ALA A 931 -2.12 3.56 -27.22
CA ALA A 931 -3.12 3.45 -28.27
C ALA A 931 -4.09 4.64 -28.24
N VAL A 932 -3.69 5.77 -28.81
CA VAL A 932 -4.58 6.91 -29.07
C VAL A 932 -5.76 6.44 -29.90
N SER A 933 -6.96 6.49 -29.32
CA SER A 933 -8.19 6.02 -29.95
C SER A 933 -8.68 7.00 -31.02
N ALA A 934 -8.42 6.69 -32.29
CA ALA A 934 -9.02 7.40 -33.41
C ALA A 934 -10.51 7.01 -33.56
N PRO A 935 -11.43 7.96 -33.84
CA PRO A 935 -12.85 7.67 -33.92
C PRO A 935 -13.21 6.89 -35.19
N GLN A 936 -13.97 5.80 -35.04
CA GLN A 936 -14.58 5.11 -36.18
C GLN A 936 -15.78 5.90 -36.70
N SER A 937 -15.69 6.39 -37.93
CA SER A 937 -16.84 6.92 -38.66
C SER A 937 -17.79 5.78 -39.08
N LYS A 938 -19.09 5.94 -38.83
CA LYS A 938 -20.11 5.10 -39.46
C LYS A 938 -20.61 5.76 -40.74
N ASN A 939 -20.62 4.99 -41.83
CA ASN A 939 -21.29 5.39 -43.06
C ASN A 939 -22.81 5.36 -42.86
N GLN A 940 -23.48 6.46 -43.17
CA GLN A 940 -24.80 6.46 -43.79
C GLN A 940 -24.72 7.32 -45.06
N ALA A 941 -25.58 7.02 -46.03
CA ALA A 941 -25.51 7.57 -47.38
C ALA A 941 -26.78 8.35 -47.74
N GLU A 942 -26.68 9.05 -48.87
CA GLU A 942 -27.75 9.79 -49.57
C GLU A 942 -28.19 11.12 -48.93
N GLY A 943 -28.29 12.16 -49.77
CA GLY A 943 -28.47 13.56 -49.33
C GLY A 943 -27.87 14.56 -50.33
N VAL A 944 -28.41 14.62 -51.55
CA VAL A 944 -27.85 15.41 -52.67
C VAL A 944 -28.22 16.89 -52.58
N MET A 945 -27.23 17.79 -52.58
CA MET A 945 -27.20 19.01 -53.42
C MET A 945 -25.81 19.65 -53.48
N SER A 946 -25.63 20.67 -54.32
CA SER A 946 -24.33 21.13 -54.85
C SER A 946 -24.03 22.62 -54.61
N THR A 947 -22.76 23.03 -54.59
CA THR A 947 -22.12 23.94 -55.60
C THR A 947 -20.72 24.47 -55.19
N GLY A 948 -19.74 24.35 -56.10
CA GLY A 948 -18.55 25.23 -56.23
C GLY A 948 -17.48 25.29 -55.11
N SER A 949 -16.33 25.96 -55.28
CA SER A 949 -15.51 26.18 -56.50
C SER A 949 -14.12 26.74 -56.13
N THR A 950 -13.09 26.54 -56.97
CA THR A 950 -11.73 27.17 -56.92
C THR A 950 -10.84 26.89 -55.69
N ALA A 951 -9.51 27.07 -55.70
CA ALA A 951 -8.49 26.89 -56.75
C ALA A 951 -7.08 26.79 -56.10
N SER A 952 -6.10 26.19 -56.78
CA SER A 952 -4.67 26.20 -56.36
C SER A 952 -3.89 27.37 -56.98
N PRO A 953 -2.66 27.67 -56.48
CA PRO A 953 -1.49 27.27 -57.29
C PRO A 953 -0.24 26.82 -56.50
N LYS A 954 0.75 26.27 -57.21
CA LYS A 954 2.09 25.87 -56.70
C LYS A 954 3.19 26.79 -57.26
N VAL A 955 4.17 27.16 -56.43
CA VAL A 955 5.53 27.60 -56.87
C VAL A 955 6.55 26.94 -55.93
N LYS A 956 7.53 26.08 -56.30
CA LYS A 956 8.62 26.01 -57.31
C LYS A 956 9.97 26.67 -56.89
N ARG A 957 10.87 25.83 -56.38
CA ARG A 957 12.35 25.78 -56.49
C ARG A 957 13.16 27.10 -56.58
N GLY A 958 14.17 27.20 -55.71
CA GLY A 958 15.47 27.88 -55.98
C GLY A 958 16.65 26.96 -55.58
N SER A 959 17.79 27.01 -56.29
CA SER A 959 18.90 26.06 -56.06
C SER A 959 20.27 26.48 -56.65
N ARG A 960 21.32 26.52 -55.81
CA ARG A 960 22.78 26.41 -56.07
C ARG A 960 23.46 26.23 -54.68
N ALA A 961 24.43 25.36 -54.40
CA ALA A 961 25.72 25.04 -55.04
C ALA A 961 26.76 26.19 -54.89
N GLN A 962 28.05 25.97 -54.60
CA GLN A 962 28.87 24.75 -54.55
C GLN A 962 30.22 25.02 -53.82
N LYS A 963 31.04 23.97 -53.57
CA LYS A 963 32.50 24.01 -53.22
C LYS A 963 32.84 24.49 -51.78
N SER A 964 33.98 24.12 -51.17
CA SER A 964 35.08 23.22 -51.59
C SER A 964 35.77 22.53 -50.41
N SER A 965 36.39 21.39 -50.69
CA SER A 965 37.30 20.63 -49.81
C SER A 965 38.74 21.17 -49.80
N SER A 966 39.47 20.97 -48.70
CA SER A 966 40.88 20.52 -48.73
C SER A 966 41.31 19.95 -47.37
N SER A 967 42.49 19.31 -47.30
CA SER A 967 42.95 18.53 -46.14
C SER A 967 44.47 18.53 -45.97
N SER A 968 44.95 18.83 -44.76
CA SER A 968 46.28 18.44 -44.24
C SER A 968 46.27 18.64 -42.71
N LYS A 969 46.51 17.62 -41.88
CA LYS A 969 47.80 16.97 -41.60
C LYS A 969 48.88 17.96 -41.13
N GLU A 970 49.12 17.98 -39.82
CA GLU A 970 50.48 18.09 -39.28
C GLU A 970 50.60 17.23 -37.99
N SER A 971 51.80 17.14 -37.40
CA SER A 971 52.27 15.98 -36.63
C SER A 971 52.65 16.28 -35.17
N PRO A 972 52.94 15.27 -34.32
CA PRO A 972 52.76 15.38 -32.87
C PRO A 972 54.01 15.77 -32.06
N ALA A 973 53.79 16.29 -30.86
CA ALA A 973 54.77 16.34 -29.78
C ALA A 973 54.45 15.30 -28.69
N ARG A 974 55.44 14.48 -28.31
CA ARG A 974 55.38 13.60 -27.12
C ARG A 974 55.57 14.42 -25.85
N HIS A 975 54.96 14.00 -24.74
CA HIS A 975 55.66 13.91 -23.44
C HIS A 975 55.11 12.73 -22.61
N THR A 976 55.78 12.38 -21.51
CA THR A 976 55.64 11.05 -20.86
C THR A 976 55.66 11.12 -19.34
N ARG A 977 55.12 10.07 -18.70
CA ARG A 977 55.07 9.84 -17.22
C ARG A 977 54.10 10.80 -16.49
N SER A 978 53.63 10.49 -15.28
CA SER A 978 54.04 9.43 -14.34
C SER A 978 52.87 8.56 -13.83
N LYS A 979 53.22 7.41 -13.23
CA LYS A 979 52.37 6.71 -12.26
C LYS A 979 52.64 7.28 -10.88
N THR A 980 51.63 7.31 -10.01
CA THR A 980 51.82 7.32 -8.55
C THR A 980 50.76 6.43 -7.91
N LYS A 981 51.04 5.92 -6.71
CA LYS A 981 50.31 4.86 -6.00
C LYS A 981 50.46 5.14 -4.49
N ALA A 982 49.62 4.52 -3.64
CA ALA A 982 49.64 4.61 -2.18
C ALA A 982 49.17 5.98 -1.61
N ALA A 983 48.63 6.09 -0.39
CA ALA A 983 48.02 5.06 0.50
C ALA A 983 47.16 5.74 1.59
N MET A 984 46.55 4.88 2.42
CA MET A 984 45.86 5.11 3.70
C MET A 984 46.27 6.38 4.48
N ASN A 985 45.28 7.10 4.98
CA ASN A 985 44.88 7.04 6.40
C ASN A 985 43.35 7.00 6.48
#